data_AF-A0A7C0Y5T9-F1
#
_entry.id   AF-A0A7C0Y5T9-F1
#
_cell.length_a   1.000
_cell.length_b   1.000
_cell.length_c   1.000
_cell.angle_alpha   90.00
_cell.angle_beta   90.00
_cell.angle_gamma   90.00
#
_symmetry.space_group_name_H-M   'P 1'
#
loop_
_entity.id
_entity.type
_entity.pdbx_description
1 polymer ?
#
loop_
_entity_poly.entity_id
_entity_poly.type
_entity_poly.pdbx_seq_one_letter_code
_entity_poly.pdbx_strand_id
1 'polypeptide(L)'
;MKKFIICFLIALISLNISCLYAAKKEKSKKQVYYIAEKDLPRRIAIFPPFFVKKISSQSYVSQLIRGVIQNYLVGKGFVSLPFASVDAKLGKEISFKKFSLKEAFKKLPEADGIVTINVYKLSRVNIAFIEYYKVDAELCLYSRNKNKKLGCWRETATRKKVALAADPLGAIATVVSSAITSAGDIHIKNVIFEWAFKVSSLIPGFSEAMKRPKILRVVTNITSEPFKLGDKILVGIEGDAGLNASFDLGEFKKGINMSEIEPGIYKGVYVVQEGDNLKNGILVVHLTRPDGQRRDWIETSPFITIDGCPPKIPRNLTAEIRQKAIKLNWHTDDAETIAFLILRSNNPLTDYKEIAKVKEFTYEDKDIEPGKNYFYRVIALDDAGNQSKPLQYGPISLPVLTEQTLPKTLSGTYLSGKYLLEKTATVPLGVNAKIGPDVIITCSKETSIIVEGELLLKETIFKPQTDNWIGIEVAPTGKLIVEDSTISGAKNALLIKGKASCTNLTIEKGNIGLIIDSNHKVEVKKSSFINLHPAISIQEGEVEITECKFKENEVAIEILSGQPHISKNNFWQNKVNIKSNIPLTLKANYFGTKEPGNFLLIGKIEVKSFLNAPYPQGEEKELDPKKLEKLAESLREKGINALNKGNYGQAYELLEKSLKTWPQKDTYIYLIYTLSALGEDVKLKQIIEEALNKYPYETKIYQISVRYYLQTNQKEEAKRLLKKGLKLNPNNPSLEAMLPLVQGKEE
;
A
#
# COMPACT_ATOMS: atom_id res chain seq x y z
N MET A 1 69.11 -5.71 25.20
CA MET A 1 67.88 -5.23 25.86
C MET A 1 68.08 -3.80 26.38
N LYS A 2 67.78 -2.77 25.59
CA LYS A 2 67.65 -1.34 26.02
C LYS A 2 67.32 -0.35 24.89
N LYS A 3 67.05 -0.80 23.65
CA LYS A 3 66.57 0.03 22.53
C LYS A 3 65.15 -0.30 22.04
N PHE A 4 64.45 -1.24 22.68
CA PHE A 4 63.09 -1.67 22.29
C PHE A 4 61.96 -1.17 23.23
N ILE A 5 62.28 -0.38 24.27
CA ILE A 5 61.29 0.13 25.24
C ILE A 5 61.00 1.63 25.05
N ILE A 6 61.81 2.36 24.26
CA ILE A 6 61.68 3.83 24.16
C ILE A 6 60.76 4.29 23.01
N CYS A 7 60.51 3.46 21.99
CA CYS A 7 59.55 3.82 20.92
C CYS A 7 58.09 3.46 21.23
N PHE A 8 57.81 2.65 22.27
CA PHE A 8 56.44 2.31 22.66
C PHE A 8 55.81 3.29 23.67
N LEU A 9 56.61 4.18 24.27
CA LEU A 9 56.11 5.18 25.24
C LEU A 9 55.74 6.55 24.62
N ILE A 10 56.05 6.79 23.34
CA ILE A 10 55.74 8.07 22.67
C ILE A 10 54.45 7.99 21.84
N ALA A 11 53.94 6.79 21.53
CA ALA A 11 52.65 6.60 20.84
C ALA A 11 51.44 6.43 21.79
N LEU A 12 51.66 6.36 23.12
CA LEU A 12 50.58 6.31 24.12
C LEU A 12 50.29 7.65 24.79
N ILE A 13 51.02 8.73 24.42
CA ILE A 13 50.81 10.09 24.94
C ILE A 13 50.15 11.02 23.89
N SER A 14 50.01 10.59 22.63
CA SER A 14 49.31 11.35 21.58
C SER A 14 47.84 10.96 21.36
N LEU A 15 47.27 10.05 22.18
CA LEU A 15 45.84 9.70 22.16
C LEU A 15 45.06 10.21 23.39
N ASN A 16 45.57 11.25 24.07
CA ASN A 16 44.86 11.93 25.17
C ASN A 16 44.84 13.48 25.03
N ILE A 17 45.02 14.03 23.82
CA ILE A 17 44.96 15.49 23.56
C ILE A 17 43.82 15.85 22.59
N SER A 18 42.67 15.18 22.71
CA SER A 18 41.43 15.61 22.04
C SER A 18 40.16 15.29 22.84
N CYS A 19 40.26 15.30 24.17
CA CYS A 19 39.09 15.35 25.07
C CYS A 19 39.32 16.30 26.27
N LEU A 20 40.09 17.37 26.04
CA LEU A 20 40.19 18.53 26.93
C LEU A 20 39.75 19.82 26.22
N TYR A 21 38.77 19.72 25.31
CA TYR A 21 37.70 20.72 25.38
C TYR A 21 36.75 20.22 26.46
N ALA A 22 37.08 20.56 27.70
CA ALA A 22 36.07 20.73 28.72
C ALA A 22 35.03 21.67 28.09
N ALA A 23 33.98 21.06 27.52
CA ALA A 23 32.75 21.76 27.25
C ALA A 23 32.38 22.32 28.61
N LYS A 24 32.62 23.62 28.75
CA LYS A 24 32.18 24.46 29.85
C LYS A 24 30.67 24.25 29.87
N LYS A 25 30.21 23.23 30.60
CA LYS A 25 28.85 23.17 31.09
C LYS A 25 28.81 24.37 32.02
N GLU A 26 28.44 25.51 31.45
CA GLU A 26 27.72 26.51 32.21
C GLU A 26 26.57 25.75 32.86
N LYS A 27 26.79 25.29 34.09
CA LYS A 27 25.71 25.08 35.03
C LYS A 27 25.03 26.43 35.08
N SER A 28 23.97 26.63 34.29
CA SER A 28 23.11 27.79 34.43
C SER A 28 22.77 27.85 35.91
N LYS A 29 23.25 28.87 36.63
CA LYS A 29 22.85 29.10 38.02
C LYS A 29 21.32 29.08 38.00
N LYS A 30 20.69 28.04 38.57
CA LYS A 30 19.23 27.97 38.65
C LYS A 30 18.82 29.20 39.45
N GLN A 31 18.26 30.19 38.75
CA GLN A 31 17.83 31.43 39.37
C GLN A 31 16.64 31.08 40.27
N VAL A 32 16.87 31.03 41.58
CA VAL A 32 15.82 30.75 42.57
C VAL A 32 15.05 32.05 42.76
N TYR A 33 13.81 32.08 42.32
CA TYR A 33 12.91 33.20 42.56
C TYR A 33 12.23 33.00 43.91
N TYR A 34 12.54 33.85 44.88
CA TYR A 34 11.74 33.95 46.09
C TYR A 34 10.59 34.93 45.86
N ILE A 35 9.35 34.43 45.92
CA ILE A 35 8.14 35.24 45.76
C ILE A 35 7.28 34.95 47.00
N ALA A 36 6.97 35.99 47.78
CA ALA A 36 6.12 35.82 48.95
C ALA A 36 4.70 35.44 48.52
N GLU A 37 4.01 34.61 49.31
CA GLU A 37 2.66 34.11 49.00
C GLU A 37 1.66 35.26 48.73
N LYS A 38 1.76 36.36 49.46
CA LYS A 38 0.95 37.58 49.27
C LYS A 38 1.12 38.27 47.91
N ASP A 39 2.25 38.03 47.23
CA ASP A 39 2.59 38.64 45.95
C ASP A 39 2.19 37.74 44.76
N LEU A 40 1.73 36.51 45.04
CA LEU A 40 1.28 35.57 44.01
C LEU A 40 -0.11 35.96 43.49
N PRO A 41 -0.33 35.94 42.17
CA PRO A 41 -1.65 36.15 41.60
C PRO A 41 -2.56 34.96 41.92
N ARG A 42 -3.80 35.23 42.33
CA ARG A 42 -4.76 34.17 42.65
C ARG A 42 -5.44 33.63 41.38
N ARG A 43 -5.92 34.52 40.51
CA ARG A 43 -6.54 34.13 39.22
C ARG A 43 -5.55 34.30 38.07
N ILE A 44 -5.25 33.22 37.36
CA ILE A 44 -4.26 33.21 36.27
C ILE A 44 -4.90 32.93 34.90
N ALA A 45 -4.45 33.66 33.89
CA ALA A 45 -4.70 33.34 32.48
C ALA A 45 -3.47 32.62 31.90
N ILE A 46 -3.64 31.36 31.52
CA ILE A 46 -2.58 30.59 30.86
C ILE A 46 -2.75 30.76 29.36
N PHE A 47 -1.73 31.25 28.67
CA PHE A 47 -1.77 31.51 27.23
C PHE A 47 -1.44 30.24 26.43
N PRO A 48 -1.84 30.17 25.14
CA PRO A 48 -1.30 29.17 24.24
C PRO A 48 0.24 29.23 24.20
N PRO A 49 0.96 28.09 24.18
CA PRO A 49 2.41 28.08 24.07
C PRO A 49 2.91 28.72 22.78
N PHE A 50 3.96 29.53 22.91
CA PHE A 50 4.67 30.15 21.81
C PHE A 50 5.76 29.22 21.29
N PHE A 51 5.63 28.71 20.07
CA PHE A 51 6.65 27.86 19.44
C PHE A 51 7.67 28.71 18.68
N VAL A 52 8.95 28.60 19.06
CA VAL A 52 10.05 29.38 18.46
C VAL A 52 10.39 28.91 17.04
N LYS A 53 10.10 27.64 16.70
CA LYS A 53 10.21 27.07 15.35
C LYS A 53 8.87 26.51 14.90
N LYS A 54 8.58 26.53 13.59
CA LYS A 54 7.35 25.97 13.01
C LYS A 54 7.37 24.43 13.16
N ILE A 55 6.30 23.84 13.70
CA ILE A 55 6.15 22.40 13.91
C ILE A 55 4.86 21.96 13.18
N SER A 56 4.84 20.77 12.60
CA SER A 56 3.77 20.27 11.73
C SER A 56 2.44 19.92 12.43
N SER A 57 2.37 19.93 13.77
CA SER A 57 1.17 19.53 14.54
C SER A 57 0.95 20.39 15.81
N GLN A 58 0.92 21.71 15.65
CA GLN A 58 0.87 22.65 16.77
C GLN A 58 -0.39 22.55 17.66
N SER A 59 -1.56 22.20 17.12
CA SER A 59 -2.84 22.33 17.85
C SER A 59 -2.97 21.37 19.05
N TYR A 60 -2.85 20.06 18.84
CA TYR A 60 -2.96 19.06 19.91
C TYR A 60 -1.88 19.23 20.98
N VAL A 61 -0.61 19.37 20.56
CA VAL A 61 0.53 19.55 21.47
C VAL A 61 0.38 20.85 22.30
N SER A 62 -0.12 21.92 21.68
CA SER A 62 -0.39 23.18 22.36
C SER A 62 -1.42 23.01 23.48
N GLN A 63 -2.55 22.35 23.18
CA GLN A 63 -3.59 22.05 24.16
C GLN A 63 -3.06 21.15 25.30
N LEU A 64 -2.29 20.11 24.96
CA LEU A 64 -1.71 19.19 25.93
C LEU A 64 -0.76 19.90 26.90
N ILE A 65 0.20 20.69 26.39
CA ILE A 65 1.14 21.46 27.23
C ILE A 65 0.36 22.39 28.17
N ARG A 66 -0.62 23.11 27.63
CA ARG A 66 -1.41 24.09 28.39
C ARG A 66 -2.25 23.41 29.49
N GLY A 67 -2.92 22.30 29.17
CA GLY A 67 -3.75 21.54 30.10
C GLY A 67 -2.94 20.90 31.23
N VAL A 68 -1.79 20.30 30.93
CA VAL A 68 -0.92 19.71 31.96
C VAL A 68 -0.40 20.80 32.90
N ILE A 69 0.05 21.95 32.37
CA ILE A 69 0.49 23.08 33.21
C ILE A 69 -0.66 23.64 34.06
N GLN A 70 -1.86 23.76 33.51
CA GLN A 70 -3.05 24.16 34.29
C GLN A 70 -3.23 23.25 35.50
N ASN A 71 -3.24 21.93 35.30
CA ASN A 71 -3.47 20.98 36.39
C ASN A 71 -2.39 21.09 37.48
N TYR A 72 -1.13 21.29 37.12
CA TYR A 72 -0.06 21.51 38.11
C TYR A 72 -0.19 22.83 38.87
N LEU A 73 -0.53 23.93 38.19
CA LEU A 73 -0.69 25.24 38.83
C LEU A 73 -1.96 25.27 39.71
N VAL A 74 -3.08 24.72 39.26
CA VAL A 74 -4.28 24.58 40.10
C VAL A 74 -3.98 23.80 41.37
N GLY A 75 -3.11 22.79 41.26
CA GLY A 75 -2.58 22.07 42.41
C GLY A 75 -1.76 22.85 43.42
N LYS A 76 -1.20 23.97 42.97
CA LYS A 76 -0.47 24.92 43.81
C LYS A 76 -1.36 26.02 44.35
N GLY A 77 -2.68 25.95 44.13
CA GLY A 77 -3.69 26.87 44.66
C GLY A 77 -4.05 28.02 43.72
N PHE A 78 -3.53 28.04 42.49
CA PHE A 78 -3.94 29.01 41.49
C PHE A 78 -5.34 28.70 40.95
N VAL A 79 -6.11 29.72 40.58
CA VAL A 79 -7.40 29.57 39.89
C VAL A 79 -7.20 29.91 38.42
N SER A 80 -7.38 28.94 37.52
CA SER A 80 -7.18 29.16 36.09
C SER A 80 -8.46 29.67 35.41
N LEU A 81 -8.34 30.68 34.55
CA LEU A 81 -9.43 31.09 33.68
C LEU A 81 -9.66 30.06 32.55
N PRO A 82 -10.91 29.84 32.10
CA PRO A 82 -11.19 28.91 31.01
C PRO A 82 -10.43 29.27 29.72
N PHE A 83 -9.81 28.28 29.07
CA PHE A 83 -9.01 28.49 27.87
C PHE A 83 -9.78 29.17 26.74
N ALA A 84 -11.03 28.76 26.50
CA ALA A 84 -11.88 29.38 25.47
C ALA A 84 -12.11 30.88 25.74
N SER A 85 -12.33 31.27 27.00
CA SER A 85 -12.51 32.67 27.38
C SER A 85 -11.22 33.48 27.23
N VAL A 86 -10.08 32.86 27.52
CA VAL A 86 -8.76 33.48 27.29
C VAL A 86 -8.53 33.67 25.80
N ASP A 87 -8.70 32.62 24.99
CA ASP A 87 -8.40 32.63 23.55
C ASP A 87 -9.30 33.60 22.78
N ALA A 88 -10.60 33.65 23.11
CA ALA A 88 -11.55 34.60 22.51
C ALA A 88 -11.15 36.06 22.73
N LYS A 89 -10.59 36.39 23.90
CA LYS A 89 -10.15 37.75 24.26
C LYS A 89 -8.77 38.10 23.70
N LEU A 90 -7.98 37.10 23.30
CA LEU A 90 -6.61 37.26 22.80
C LEU A 90 -6.53 37.44 21.27
N GLY A 91 -7.46 36.87 20.50
CA GLY A 91 -7.48 36.93 19.02
C GLY A 91 -6.60 35.86 18.36
N LYS A 92 -6.72 35.69 17.02
CA LYS A 92 -6.13 34.55 16.27
C LYS A 92 -4.60 34.56 16.09
N GLU A 93 -3.89 35.65 16.38
CA GLU A 93 -2.43 35.74 16.13
C GLU A 93 -1.66 36.47 17.24
N ILE A 94 -1.39 35.80 18.35
CA ILE A 94 -0.36 36.26 19.29
C ILE A 94 0.97 35.58 18.93
N SER A 95 1.78 36.27 18.13
CA SER A 95 3.21 35.95 18.03
C SER A 95 3.92 36.42 19.30
N PHE A 96 4.85 35.63 19.83
CA PHE A 96 5.69 36.03 20.96
C PHE A 96 6.36 37.40 20.76
N LYS A 97 6.73 37.72 19.50
CA LYS A 97 7.35 39.00 19.14
C LYS A 97 6.41 40.22 19.29
N LYS A 98 5.10 40.00 19.32
CA LYS A 98 4.06 41.04 19.48
C LYS A 98 3.43 41.03 20.88
N PHE A 99 3.90 40.18 21.80
CA PHE A 99 3.32 40.06 23.14
C PHE A 99 3.61 41.31 24.00
N SER A 100 2.55 41.99 24.43
CA SER A 100 2.61 43.12 25.37
C SER A 100 1.85 42.77 26.65
N LEU A 101 2.56 42.78 27.79
CA LEU A 101 1.96 42.45 29.09
C LEU A 101 0.85 43.42 29.49
N LYS A 102 1.02 44.72 29.20
CA LYS A 102 0.00 45.75 29.48
C LYS A 102 -1.27 45.51 28.67
N GLU A 103 -1.13 45.17 27.38
CA GLU A 103 -2.26 44.89 26.51
C GLU A 103 -2.97 43.59 26.91
N ALA A 104 -2.20 42.57 27.29
CA ALA A 104 -2.73 41.30 27.78
C ALA A 104 -3.60 41.49 29.05
N PHE A 105 -3.13 42.27 30.04
CA PHE A 105 -3.94 42.59 31.21
C PHE A 105 -5.13 43.50 30.88
N LYS A 106 -5.05 44.37 29.86
CA LYS A 106 -6.20 45.17 29.40
C LYS A 106 -7.30 44.29 28.80
N LYS A 107 -6.92 43.28 28.01
CA LYS A 107 -7.86 42.33 27.38
C LYS A 107 -8.46 41.33 28.38
N LEU A 108 -7.77 41.07 29.50
CA LEU A 108 -8.16 40.07 30.51
C LEU A 108 -8.35 40.72 31.90
N PRO A 109 -9.38 41.56 32.11
CA PRO A 109 -9.63 42.22 33.41
C PRO A 109 -9.87 41.22 34.56
N GLU A 110 -10.29 40.00 34.27
CA GLU A 110 -10.52 38.93 35.27
C GLU A 110 -9.23 38.29 35.82
N ALA A 111 -8.09 38.53 35.19
CA ALA A 111 -6.82 37.87 35.51
C ALA A 111 -5.93 38.75 36.39
N ASP A 112 -5.52 38.21 37.54
CA ASP A 112 -4.53 38.83 38.42
C ASP A 112 -3.10 38.48 37.99
N GLY A 113 -2.96 37.38 37.24
CA GLY A 113 -1.70 36.94 36.69
C GLY A 113 -1.82 36.37 35.28
N ILE A 114 -0.71 36.41 34.56
CA ILE A 114 -0.58 35.83 33.23
C ILE A 114 0.53 34.78 33.27
N VAL A 115 0.30 33.64 32.62
CA VAL A 115 1.27 32.57 32.41
C VAL A 115 1.53 32.42 30.93
N THR A 116 2.80 32.54 30.52
CA THR A 116 3.24 32.28 29.15
C THR A 116 4.18 31.08 29.12
N ILE A 117 4.19 30.35 28.00
CA ILE A 117 5.03 29.18 27.80
C ILE A 117 5.76 29.34 26.46
N ASN A 118 7.09 29.34 26.48
CA ASN A 118 7.93 29.44 25.28
C ASN A 118 8.55 28.07 24.99
N VAL A 119 8.19 27.46 23.87
CA VAL A 119 8.71 26.14 23.47
C VAL A 119 9.86 26.33 22.48
N TYR A 120 11.08 26.06 22.93
CA TYR A 120 12.31 26.21 22.14
C TYR A 120 12.61 24.96 21.31
N LYS A 121 12.39 23.79 21.89
CA LYS A 121 12.64 22.51 21.22
C LYS A 121 11.60 21.48 21.64
N LEU A 122 10.95 20.90 20.64
CA LEU A 122 10.17 19.68 20.75
C LEU A 122 10.61 18.80 19.58
N SER A 123 11.29 17.70 19.88
CA SER A 123 11.92 16.88 18.83
C SER A 123 12.01 15.41 19.20
N ARG A 124 11.90 14.57 18.18
CA ARG A 124 12.33 13.16 18.18
C ARG A 124 13.76 13.11 17.62
N VAL A 125 14.69 12.51 18.35
CA VAL A 125 16.11 12.44 17.98
C VAL A 125 16.56 11.00 18.05
N ASN A 126 17.24 10.53 17.01
CA ASN A 126 17.87 9.22 16.97
C ASN A 126 19.34 9.35 17.36
N ILE A 127 19.74 8.71 18.45
CA ILE A 127 21.13 8.65 18.90
C ILE A 127 21.50 7.18 19.03
N ALA A 128 22.49 6.73 18.24
CA ALA A 128 22.97 5.34 18.26
C ALA A 128 21.82 4.31 18.16
N PHE A 129 20.94 4.48 17.15
CA PHE A 129 19.76 3.62 16.90
C PHE A 129 18.69 3.59 18.01
N ILE A 130 18.81 4.45 19.03
CA ILE A 130 17.80 4.63 20.08
C ILE A 130 17.05 5.94 19.85
N GLU A 131 15.73 5.87 19.91
CA GLU A 131 14.85 7.04 19.83
C GLU A 131 14.73 7.77 21.17
N TYR A 132 14.88 9.09 21.13
CA TYR A 132 14.67 9.97 22.27
C TYR A 132 13.64 11.06 21.94
N TYR A 133 12.79 11.35 22.91
CA TYR A 133 11.86 12.46 22.90
C TYR A 133 12.37 13.55 23.82
N LYS A 134 12.41 14.79 23.33
CA LYS A 134 12.94 15.94 24.07
C LYS A 134 12.00 17.13 24.03
N VAL A 135 11.78 17.72 25.20
CA VAL A 135 11.09 19.00 25.40
C VAL A 135 12.03 19.96 26.11
N ASP A 136 12.20 21.15 25.56
CA ASP A 136 12.89 22.29 26.18
C ASP A 136 12.00 23.53 26.04
N ALA A 137 11.48 23.99 27.17
CA ALA A 137 10.52 25.08 27.23
C ALA A 137 10.65 25.87 28.54
N GLU A 138 10.27 27.14 28.46
CA GLU A 138 10.28 28.11 29.57
C GLU A 138 8.87 28.56 29.91
N LEU A 139 8.53 28.55 31.21
CA LEU A 139 7.27 29.08 31.72
C LEU A 139 7.55 30.38 32.48
N CYS A 140 6.78 31.43 32.20
CA CYS A 140 6.90 32.72 32.86
C CYS A 140 5.60 33.13 33.56
N LEU A 141 5.71 33.64 34.79
CA LEU A 141 4.59 34.14 35.59
C LEU A 141 4.69 35.65 35.76
N TYR A 142 3.58 36.34 35.49
CA TYR A 142 3.46 37.79 35.61
C TYR A 142 2.32 38.15 36.55
N SER A 143 2.47 39.24 37.29
CA SER A 143 1.44 39.80 38.16
C SER A 143 0.92 41.13 37.59
N ARG A 144 -0.39 41.34 37.71
CA ARG A 144 -1.02 42.63 37.42
C ARG A 144 -0.50 43.72 38.34
N ASN A 145 -0.22 43.38 39.60
CA ASN A 145 0.33 44.33 40.55
C ASN A 145 1.70 44.82 40.03
N LYS A 146 1.77 46.10 39.66
CA LYS A 146 2.92 46.77 39.02
C LYS A 146 3.32 46.22 37.65
N ASN A 147 2.48 45.42 36.97
CA ASN A 147 2.81 44.76 35.70
C ASN A 147 4.17 44.04 35.74
N LYS A 148 4.48 43.38 36.86
CA LYS A 148 5.81 42.85 37.13
C LYS A 148 5.91 41.38 36.70
N LYS A 149 7.01 41.06 36.03
CA LYS A 149 7.46 39.68 35.82
C LYS A 149 7.94 39.10 37.16
N LEU A 150 7.26 38.08 37.67
CA LEU A 150 7.58 37.46 38.94
C LEU A 150 8.71 36.43 38.79
N GLY A 151 8.72 35.67 37.69
CA GLY A 151 9.78 34.70 37.38
C GLY A 151 9.62 34.06 36.01
N CYS A 152 10.70 33.47 35.50
CA CYS A 152 10.67 32.49 34.40
C CYS A 152 11.52 31.29 34.76
N TRP A 153 11.00 30.11 34.47
CA TRP A 153 11.66 28.83 34.73
C TRP A 153 11.75 28.06 33.43
N ARG A 154 12.99 27.81 32.99
CA ARG A 154 13.28 26.98 31.81
C ARG A 154 13.79 25.63 32.27
N GLU A 155 13.16 24.58 31.77
CA GLU A 155 13.53 23.20 32.08
C GLU A 155 13.56 22.36 30.80
N THR A 156 14.31 21.28 30.87
CA THR A 156 14.41 20.29 29.79
C THR A 156 14.07 18.90 30.32
N ALA A 157 13.20 18.20 29.61
CA ALA A 157 12.95 16.78 29.82
C ALA A 157 13.41 15.98 28.60
N THR A 158 13.92 14.78 28.84
CA THR A 158 14.37 13.87 27.79
C THR A 158 14.05 12.45 28.20
N ARG A 159 13.26 11.74 27.38
CA ARG A 159 12.95 10.33 27.59
C ARG A 159 13.42 9.50 26.42
N LYS A 160 14.01 8.34 26.74
CA LYS A 160 14.22 7.25 25.79
C LYS A 160 12.87 6.66 25.40
N LYS A 161 12.71 6.24 24.15
CA LYS A 161 11.61 5.39 23.71
C LYS A 161 11.78 4.02 24.38
N VAL A 162 10.83 3.68 25.25
CA VAL A 162 10.79 2.40 25.96
C VAL A 162 9.49 1.70 25.58
N ALA A 163 9.48 0.36 25.58
CA ALA A 163 8.26 -0.42 25.40
C ALA A 163 7.22 0.03 26.43
N LEU A 164 5.97 0.27 25.99
CA LEU A 164 4.91 0.77 26.86
C LEU A 164 4.68 -0.15 28.05
N ALA A 165 4.79 -1.47 27.87
CA ALA A 165 4.66 -2.46 28.94
C ALA A 165 5.61 -2.30 30.14
N ALA A 166 6.71 -1.55 30.02
CA ALA A 166 7.67 -1.31 31.11
C ALA A 166 7.35 -0.04 31.94
N ASP A 167 6.30 0.72 31.59
CA ASP A 167 5.79 1.85 32.38
C ASP A 167 4.74 1.34 33.39
N PRO A 168 4.70 1.80 34.67
CA PRO A 168 3.68 1.40 35.64
C PRO A 168 2.22 1.62 35.17
N LEU A 169 1.99 2.61 34.31
CA LEU A 169 0.69 2.84 33.64
C LEU A 169 0.66 2.33 32.18
N GLY A 170 1.66 1.53 31.83
CA GLY A 170 2.03 1.11 30.49
C GLY A 170 1.05 0.18 29.78
N ALA A 171 0.36 -0.68 30.53
CA ALA A 171 -0.65 -1.56 29.96
C ALA A 171 -1.86 -0.77 29.43
N ILE A 172 -2.24 0.31 30.12
CA ILE A 172 -3.31 1.23 29.68
C ILE A 172 -2.85 1.94 28.40
N ALA A 173 -1.62 2.47 28.40
CA ALA A 173 -0.95 3.08 27.25
C ALA A 173 -0.86 2.15 26.01
N THR A 174 -0.73 0.84 26.22
CA THR A 174 -0.62 -0.13 25.11
C THR A 174 -1.94 -0.29 24.35
N VAL A 175 -3.09 -0.32 25.04
CA VAL A 175 -4.43 -0.33 24.42
C VAL A 175 -4.65 0.92 23.55
N VAL A 176 -4.12 2.07 23.99
CA VAL A 176 -4.12 3.32 23.23
C VAL A 176 -3.35 3.21 21.92
N SER A 177 -2.20 2.51 21.93
CA SER A 177 -1.31 2.42 20.76
C SER A 177 -1.84 1.55 19.63
N SER A 178 -2.66 0.54 19.94
CA SER A 178 -3.27 -0.34 18.93
C SER A 178 -4.43 0.30 18.14
N ALA A 179 -5.03 1.38 18.67
CA ALA A 179 -6.19 2.03 18.09
C ALA A 179 -5.87 3.33 17.31
N ILE A 180 -4.61 3.80 17.29
CA ILE A 180 -4.28 5.16 16.85
C ILE A 180 -3.07 5.19 15.91
N THR A 181 -3.28 5.67 14.69
CA THR A 181 -2.20 6.14 13.80
C THR A 181 -2.01 7.66 13.82
N SER A 182 -2.87 8.48 14.46
CA SER A 182 -2.86 9.95 14.27
C SER A 182 -3.02 10.88 15.50
N ALA A 183 -3.37 10.44 16.71
CA ALA A 183 -3.70 11.36 17.83
C ALA A 183 -2.56 11.67 18.82
N GLY A 184 -1.30 11.73 18.33
CA GLY A 184 -0.16 12.27 19.07
C GLY A 184 0.62 11.23 19.88
N ASP A 185 1.85 10.99 19.44
CA ASP A 185 2.83 10.05 20.00
C ASP A 185 2.81 10.02 21.54
N ILE A 186 2.41 8.89 22.13
CA ILE A 186 2.29 8.70 23.58
C ILE A 186 3.58 9.03 24.34
N HIS A 187 4.74 8.86 23.68
CA HIS A 187 6.03 9.23 24.24
C HIS A 187 6.21 10.75 24.33
N ILE A 188 5.58 11.52 23.42
CA ILE A 188 5.51 13.00 23.50
C ILE A 188 4.69 13.41 24.73
N LYS A 189 3.54 12.78 24.99
CA LYS A 189 2.72 13.07 26.18
C LYS A 189 3.51 12.82 27.46
N ASN A 190 4.21 11.70 27.56
CA ASN A 190 5.04 11.36 28.73
C ASN A 190 6.20 12.35 28.96
N VAL A 191 6.93 12.78 27.92
CA VAL A 191 8.01 13.76 28.11
C VAL A 191 7.47 15.16 28.48
N ILE A 192 6.26 15.52 28.01
CA ILE A 192 5.57 16.76 28.41
C ILE A 192 5.20 16.73 29.89
N PHE A 193 4.64 15.62 30.40
CA PHE A 193 4.37 15.45 31.84
C PHE A 193 5.61 15.66 32.68
N GLU A 194 6.73 15.03 32.30
CA GLU A 194 8.00 15.17 33.03
C GLU A 194 8.53 16.61 33.01
N TRP A 195 8.49 17.28 31.86
CA TRP A 195 8.87 18.68 31.75
C TRP A 195 7.97 19.58 32.61
N ALA A 196 6.65 19.39 32.52
CA ALA A 196 5.66 20.18 33.24
C ALA A 196 5.78 19.99 34.76
N PHE A 197 6.05 18.77 35.22
CA PHE A 197 6.37 18.49 36.62
C PHE A 197 7.62 19.24 37.07
N LYS A 198 8.73 19.11 36.31
CA LYS A 198 10.00 19.78 36.61
C LYS A 198 9.84 21.29 36.71
N VAL A 199 9.25 21.91 35.69
CA VAL A 199 9.10 23.37 35.67
C VAL A 199 8.14 23.87 36.74
N SER A 200 7.00 23.20 36.95
CA SER A 200 6.02 23.61 37.95
C SER A 200 6.53 23.44 39.38
N SER A 201 7.37 22.43 39.65
CA SER A 201 7.98 22.22 40.97
C SER A 201 8.77 23.45 41.46
N LEU A 202 9.34 24.23 40.53
CA LEU A 202 10.11 25.45 40.82
C LEU A 202 9.25 26.69 41.04
N ILE A 203 7.96 26.62 40.71
CA ILE A 203 7.02 27.74 40.86
C ILE A 203 6.45 27.69 42.28
N PRO A 204 6.51 28.78 43.06
CA PRO A 204 5.91 28.83 44.38
C PRO A 204 4.38 28.69 44.30
N GLY A 205 3.78 28.15 45.36
CA GLY A 205 2.33 27.96 45.48
C GLY A 205 1.82 28.47 46.81
N PHE A 206 0.51 28.36 47.01
CA PHE A 206 -0.18 28.73 48.24
C PHE A 206 -0.05 27.62 49.28
N SER A 207 0.21 27.99 50.53
CA SER A 207 0.52 27.05 51.61
C SER A 207 -0.63 26.08 51.90
N GLU A 208 -1.86 26.57 51.76
CA GLU A 208 -3.07 25.77 51.94
C GLU A 208 -3.21 24.66 50.87
N ALA A 209 -2.78 24.92 49.64
CA ALA A 209 -2.86 23.95 48.55
C ALA A 209 -1.88 22.79 48.73
N MET A 210 -0.78 22.99 49.47
CA MET A 210 0.20 21.93 49.77
C MET A 210 -0.37 20.81 50.65
N LYS A 211 -1.50 21.03 51.33
CA LYS A 211 -2.19 20.02 52.15
C LYS A 211 -3.04 19.04 51.33
N ARG A 212 -3.40 19.43 50.10
CA ARG A 212 -4.23 18.61 49.20
C ARG A 212 -3.43 17.44 48.61
N PRO A 213 -4.10 16.35 48.19
CA PRO A 213 -3.46 15.24 47.48
C PRO A 213 -2.68 15.70 46.25
N LYS A 214 -1.61 14.98 45.93
CA LYS A 214 -0.84 15.18 44.70
C LYS A 214 -1.24 14.16 43.65
N ILE A 215 -1.51 14.67 42.45
CA ILE A 215 -1.59 13.88 41.23
C ILE A 215 -0.38 14.27 40.38
N LEU A 216 0.45 13.28 40.06
CA LEU A 216 1.66 13.42 39.25
C LEU A 216 1.35 13.18 37.77
N ARG A 217 0.53 12.19 37.45
CA ARG A 217 0.25 11.84 36.05
C ARG A 217 -1.13 11.20 35.92
N VAL A 218 -1.77 11.45 34.78
CA VAL A 218 -3.01 10.78 34.35
C VAL A 218 -2.80 10.19 32.96
N VAL A 219 -3.16 8.93 32.77
CA VAL A 219 -3.04 8.19 31.50
C VAL A 219 -4.40 7.60 31.13
N THR A 220 -4.82 7.77 29.89
CA THR A 220 -6.15 7.39 29.40
C THR A 220 -6.07 6.85 27.99
N ASN A 221 -7.07 6.05 27.59
CA ASN A 221 -7.25 5.64 26.19
C ASN A 221 -8.23 6.50 25.38
N ILE A 222 -8.63 7.65 25.93
CA ILE A 222 -9.53 8.60 25.25
C ILE A 222 -8.83 9.19 24.01
N THR A 223 -9.51 9.12 22.88
CA THR A 223 -9.06 9.62 21.58
C THR A 223 -10.13 10.51 20.95
N SER A 224 -9.94 10.94 19.70
CA SER A 224 -11.00 11.60 18.92
C SER A 224 -12.09 10.64 18.43
N GLU A 225 -11.80 9.34 18.37
CA GLU A 225 -12.76 8.32 17.92
C GLU A 225 -13.79 8.04 19.02
N PRO A 226 -15.06 7.81 18.64
CA PRO A 226 -16.10 7.45 19.59
C PRO A 226 -15.87 6.06 20.18
N PHE A 227 -16.18 5.89 21.47
CA PHE A 227 -16.26 4.58 22.10
C PHE A 227 -17.63 3.96 21.81
N LYS A 228 -17.64 2.78 21.20
CA LYS A 228 -18.88 2.07 20.85
C LYS A 228 -19.36 1.14 21.97
N LEU A 229 -20.54 0.56 21.82
CA LEU A 229 -21.11 -0.40 22.78
C LEU A 229 -20.12 -1.53 23.12
N GLY A 230 -19.88 -1.74 24.41
CA GLY A 230 -18.95 -2.75 24.92
C GLY A 230 -17.48 -2.33 24.96
N ASP A 231 -17.11 -1.18 24.38
CA ASP A 231 -15.76 -0.65 24.49
C ASP A 231 -15.43 -0.27 25.94
N LYS A 232 -14.14 -0.24 26.26
CA LYS A 232 -13.63 0.09 27.59
C LYS A 232 -12.90 1.42 27.59
N ILE A 233 -13.33 2.34 28.44
CA ILE A 233 -12.59 3.56 28.78
C ILE A 233 -11.73 3.25 30.00
N LEU A 234 -10.42 3.37 29.82
CA LEU A 234 -9.41 3.06 30.83
C LEU A 234 -8.78 4.36 31.34
N VAL A 235 -8.72 4.52 32.66
CA VAL A 235 -8.13 5.69 33.32
C VAL A 235 -7.11 5.21 34.35
N GLY A 236 -5.91 5.79 34.31
CA GLY A 236 -4.81 5.52 35.24
C GLY A 236 -4.32 6.80 35.90
N ILE A 237 -4.06 6.75 37.21
CA ILE A 237 -3.50 7.87 37.98
C ILE A 237 -2.19 7.42 38.63
N GLU A 238 -1.21 8.31 38.65
CA GLU A 238 -0.04 8.25 39.52
C GLU A 238 -0.09 9.45 40.47
N GLY A 239 -0.08 9.20 41.78
CA GLY A 239 -0.27 10.21 42.82
C GLY A 239 0.11 9.73 44.22
N ASP A 240 -0.36 10.43 45.25
CA ASP A 240 -0.18 10.01 46.64
C ASP A 240 -0.86 8.65 46.90
N ALA A 241 -0.18 7.76 47.62
CA ALA A 241 -0.66 6.40 47.91
C ALA A 241 -1.73 6.33 49.01
N GLY A 242 -2.56 5.29 49.01
CA GLY A 242 -3.54 4.98 50.05
C GLY A 242 -4.75 5.91 50.10
N LEU A 243 -5.11 6.55 48.98
CA LEU A 243 -6.21 7.52 48.90
C LEU A 243 -7.38 6.97 48.07
N ASN A 244 -8.54 7.64 48.14
CA ASN A 244 -9.71 7.26 47.34
C ASN A 244 -9.64 7.94 45.96
N ALA A 245 -9.63 7.14 44.89
CA ALA A 245 -9.61 7.61 43.52
C ALA A 245 -10.94 7.33 42.79
N SER A 246 -11.44 8.32 42.05
CA SER A 246 -12.60 8.18 41.16
C SER A 246 -12.47 9.07 39.93
N PHE A 247 -13.28 8.84 38.90
CA PHE A 247 -13.33 9.71 37.73
C PHE A 247 -14.76 9.92 37.20
N ASP A 248 -14.92 11.02 36.48
CA ASP A 248 -16.16 11.49 35.87
C ASP A 248 -15.98 11.57 34.35
N LEU A 249 -16.96 11.09 33.60
CA LEU A 249 -17.09 11.22 32.15
C LEU A 249 -18.10 12.33 31.86
N GLY A 250 -17.65 13.59 32.00
CA GLY A 250 -18.50 14.77 31.93
C GLY A 250 -19.64 14.73 32.96
N GLU A 251 -20.77 15.32 32.60
CA GLU A 251 -22.00 15.23 33.41
C GLU A 251 -22.74 13.90 33.22
N PHE A 252 -22.33 13.10 32.23
CA PHE A 252 -23.00 11.85 31.86
C PHE A 252 -22.87 10.77 32.93
N LYS A 253 -21.65 10.55 33.45
CA LYS A 253 -21.41 9.57 34.52
C LYS A 253 -20.36 10.10 35.49
N LYS A 254 -20.68 10.15 36.78
CA LYS A 254 -19.78 10.67 37.83
C LYS A 254 -19.47 9.62 38.89
N GLY A 255 -18.35 9.79 39.57
CA GLY A 255 -17.93 8.99 40.71
C GLY A 255 -17.59 7.55 40.35
N ILE A 256 -17.04 7.31 39.15
CA ILE A 256 -16.61 5.96 38.76
C ILE A 256 -15.39 5.60 39.59
N ASN A 257 -15.55 4.62 40.50
CA ASN A 257 -14.51 4.22 41.42
C ASN A 257 -13.28 3.64 40.71
N MET A 258 -12.10 3.90 41.29
CA MET A 258 -10.82 3.37 40.85
C MET A 258 -10.17 2.56 41.97
N SER A 259 -9.38 1.56 41.60
CA SER A 259 -8.64 0.71 42.54
C SER A 259 -7.16 1.05 42.53
N GLU A 260 -6.55 1.15 43.72
CA GLU A 260 -5.09 1.24 43.85
C GLU A 260 -4.48 -0.14 43.55
N ILE A 261 -3.65 -0.24 42.51
CA ILE A 261 -3.02 -1.49 42.08
C ILE A 261 -1.57 -1.62 42.54
N GLU A 262 -0.91 -0.48 42.74
CA GLU A 262 0.39 -0.34 43.40
C GLU A 262 0.33 0.93 44.25
N PRO A 263 1.16 1.09 45.30
CA PRO A 263 1.17 2.32 46.10
C PRO A 263 1.30 3.58 45.23
N GLY A 264 0.24 4.40 45.21
CA GLY A 264 0.15 5.64 44.42
C GLY A 264 -0.31 5.45 42.97
N ILE A 265 -0.55 4.22 42.51
CA ILE A 265 -1.02 3.91 41.16
C ILE A 265 -2.46 3.41 41.22
N TYR A 266 -3.38 4.17 40.61
CA TYR A 266 -4.81 3.84 40.59
C TYR A 266 -5.28 3.53 39.18
N LYS A 267 -6.18 2.55 39.05
CA LYS A 267 -6.77 2.13 37.78
C LYS A 267 -8.29 2.09 37.85
N GLY A 268 -8.93 2.69 36.86
CA GLY A 268 -10.37 2.74 36.67
C GLY A 268 -10.76 2.25 35.28
N VAL A 269 -11.93 1.62 35.18
CA VAL A 269 -12.48 1.10 33.93
C VAL A 269 -13.96 1.44 33.86
N TYR A 270 -14.39 2.02 32.76
CA TYR A 270 -15.80 2.13 32.38
C TYR A 270 -16.04 1.29 31.12
N VAL A 271 -17.09 0.46 31.12
CA VAL A 271 -17.51 -0.29 29.93
C VAL A 271 -18.74 0.40 29.37
N VAL A 272 -18.71 0.82 28.11
CA VAL A 272 -19.85 1.46 27.45
C VAL A 272 -21.04 0.51 27.45
N GLN A 273 -22.16 0.98 28.00
CA GLN A 273 -23.43 0.27 28.10
C GLN A 273 -24.39 0.65 26.97
N GLU A 274 -25.41 -0.18 26.75
CA GLU A 274 -26.45 0.08 25.77
C GLU A 274 -27.24 1.35 26.15
N GLY A 275 -27.36 2.28 25.20
CA GLY A 275 -28.01 3.59 25.41
C GLY A 275 -27.07 4.68 25.93
N ASP A 276 -25.81 4.38 26.23
CA ASP A 276 -24.82 5.40 26.59
C ASP A 276 -24.62 6.37 25.41
N ASN A 277 -24.77 7.66 25.65
CA ASN A 277 -24.55 8.67 24.62
C ASN A 277 -23.92 9.92 25.24
N LEU A 278 -22.70 10.22 24.82
CA LEU A 278 -21.95 11.38 25.29
C LEU A 278 -21.25 12.01 24.09
N LYS A 279 -21.46 13.30 23.87
CA LYS A 279 -20.72 14.08 22.87
C LYS A 279 -19.91 15.15 23.56
N ASN A 280 -18.63 15.22 23.22
CA ASN A 280 -17.69 16.22 23.73
C ASN A 280 -17.56 16.27 25.27
N GLY A 281 -17.57 15.11 25.93
CA GLY A 281 -17.36 15.00 27.36
C GLY A 281 -15.93 15.33 27.79
N ILE A 282 -15.75 15.75 29.04
CA ILE A 282 -14.42 15.96 29.65
C ILE A 282 -14.16 14.87 30.68
N LEU A 283 -12.92 14.38 30.75
CA LEU A 283 -12.54 13.50 31.85
C LEU A 283 -12.12 14.37 33.03
N VAL A 284 -12.74 14.12 34.19
CA VAL A 284 -12.26 14.67 35.47
C VAL A 284 -11.90 13.52 36.38
N VAL A 285 -10.73 13.61 36.99
CA VAL A 285 -10.21 12.59 37.88
C VAL A 285 -10.04 13.18 39.27
N HIS A 286 -10.38 12.40 40.28
CA HIS A 286 -10.48 12.84 41.67
C HIS A 286 -9.64 11.94 42.55
N LEU A 287 -8.73 12.54 43.31
CA LEU A 287 -7.97 11.87 44.35
C LEU A 287 -8.30 12.53 45.68
N THR A 288 -8.87 11.77 46.61
CA THR A 288 -9.48 12.28 47.83
C THR A 288 -8.90 11.59 49.06
N ARG A 289 -8.46 12.38 50.03
CA ARG A 289 -8.04 11.87 51.34
C ARG A 289 -9.26 11.47 52.18
N PRO A 290 -9.08 10.56 53.16
CA PRO A 290 -10.13 10.22 54.11
C PRO A 290 -10.69 11.41 54.91
N ASP A 291 -9.89 12.48 55.09
CA ASP A 291 -10.28 13.72 55.76
C ASP A 291 -11.13 14.67 54.88
N GLY A 292 -11.46 14.26 53.65
CA GLY A 292 -12.26 15.02 52.69
C GLY A 292 -11.45 15.97 51.80
N GLN A 293 -10.14 16.13 52.01
CA GLN A 293 -9.31 16.95 51.12
C GLN A 293 -9.16 16.29 49.75
N ARG A 294 -9.60 16.99 48.70
CA ARG A 294 -9.66 16.48 47.33
C ARG A 294 -8.73 17.22 46.39
N ARG A 295 -8.21 16.47 45.40
CA ARG A 295 -7.51 17.00 44.24
C ARG A 295 -8.18 16.51 42.96
N ASP A 296 -8.47 17.47 42.08
CA ASP A 296 -9.00 17.19 40.75
C ASP A 296 -7.92 17.36 39.68
N TRP A 297 -8.01 16.52 38.66
CA TRP A 297 -7.26 16.61 37.40
C TRP A 297 -8.24 16.57 36.23
N ILE A 298 -8.19 17.56 35.34
CA ILE A 298 -9.09 17.67 34.19
C ILE A 298 -8.30 17.43 32.91
N GLU A 299 -8.69 16.43 32.10
CA GLU A 299 -8.22 16.27 30.72
C GLU A 299 -9.22 16.98 29.79
N THR A 300 -8.80 18.11 29.22
CA THR A 300 -9.65 18.95 28.36
C THR A 300 -9.49 18.69 26.86
N SER A 301 -8.61 17.77 26.46
CA SER A 301 -8.39 17.39 25.05
C SER A 301 -7.62 16.05 24.95
N PRO A 302 -8.07 15.11 24.09
CA PRO A 302 -9.30 15.15 23.31
C PRO A 302 -10.55 15.03 24.20
N PHE A 303 -11.70 15.49 23.68
CA PHE A 303 -12.98 15.25 24.34
C PHE A 303 -13.43 13.79 24.19
N ILE A 304 -14.20 13.30 25.14
CA ILE A 304 -14.78 11.96 25.11
C ILE A 304 -16.04 11.97 24.25
N THR A 305 -16.12 11.04 23.31
CA THR A 305 -17.37 10.70 22.61
C THR A 305 -17.71 9.24 22.90
N ILE A 306 -18.95 8.98 23.31
CA ILE A 306 -19.48 7.64 23.57
C ILE A 306 -20.74 7.49 22.73
N ASP A 307 -20.79 6.40 21.96
CA ASP A 307 -21.97 6.00 21.20
C ASP A 307 -22.27 4.53 21.49
N GLY A 308 -23.04 4.28 22.53
CA GLY A 308 -23.55 2.98 22.93
C GLY A 308 -24.92 2.67 22.34
N CYS A 309 -25.32 3.33 21.24
CA CYS A 309 -26.63 3.18 20.60
C CYS A 309 -26.48 2.48 19.24
N PRO A 310 -26.59 1.14 19.16
CA PRO A 310 -26.52 0.48 17.88
C PRO A 310 -27.66 0.86 16.94
N PRO A 311 -27.42 0.81 15.61
CA PRO A 311 -28.48 0.99 14.63
C PRO A 311 -29.64 0.03 14.83
N LYS A 312 -30.82 0.45 14.34
CA LYS A 312 -31.99 -0.42 14.21
C LYS A 312 -31.70 -1.57 13.25
N ILE A 313 -32.32 -2.70 13.53
CA ILE A 313 -32.30 -3.87 12.65
C ILE A 313 -32.88 -3.44 11.29
N PRO A 314 -32.21 -3.77 10.17
CA PRO A 314 -32.78 -3.63 8.83
C PRO A 314 -34.14 -4.34 8.70
N ARG A 315 -34.87 -4.07 7.63
CA ARG A 315 -36.19 -4.67 7.35
C ARG A 315 -36.26 -5.21 5.93
N ASN A 316 -37.28 -6.03 5.67
CA ASN A 316 -37.64 -6.51 4.33
C ASN A 316 -36.51 -7.22 3.57
N LEU A 317 -35.70 -8.03 4.27
CA LEU A 317 -34.68 -8.83 3.61
C LEU A 317 -35.34 -9.90 2.73
N THR A 318 -35.04 -9.83 1.44
CA THR A 318 -35.49 -10.78 0.42
C THR A 318 -34.29 -11.29 -0.36
N ALA A 319 -34.41 -12.49 -0.92
CA ALA A 319 -33.40 -13.04 -1.81
C ALA A 319 -34.04 -13.57 -3.09
N GLU A 320 -33.45 -13.24 -4.23
CA GLU A 320 -33.91 -13.62 -5.55
C GLU A 320 -32.80 -14.36 -6.30
N ILE A 321 -33.14 -15.48 -6.93
CA ILE A 321 -32.20 -16.23 -7.76
C ILE A 321 -32.04 -15.52 -9.10
N ARG A 322 -30.79 -15.17 -9.43
CA ARG A 322 -30.33 -14.79 -10.77
C ARG A 322 -29.45 -15.92 -11.30
N GLN A 323 -29.32 -16.07 -12.63
CA GLN A 323 -28.70 -17.24 -13.30
C GLN A 323 -27.59 -17.98 -12.53
N LYS A 324 -26.59 -17.26 -11.98
CA LYS A 324 -25.50 -17.82 -11.15
C LYS A 324 -25.26 -17.02 -9.85
N ALA A 325 -26.29 -16.34 -9.34
CA ALA A 325 -26.16 -15.46 -8.20
C ALA A 325 -27.43 -15.42 -7.34
N ILE A 326 -27.27 -15.06 -6.08
CA ILE A 326 -28.40 -14.75 -5.19
C ILE A 326 -28.34 -13.25 -4.92
N LYS A 327 -29.36 -12.53 -5.39
CA LYS A 327 -29.50 -11.10 -5.15
C LYS A 327 -30.31 -10.87 -3.88
N LEU A 328 -29.68 -10.23 -2.90
CA LEU A 328 -30.31 -9.79 -1.66
C LEU A 328 -30.79 -8.34 -1.81
N ASN A 329 -31.96 -8.05 -1.24
CA ASN A 329 -32.47 -6.68 -1.10
C ASN A 329 -33.04 -6.51 0.32
N TRP A 330 -32.82 -5.35 0.94
CA TRP A 330 -33.34 -5.00 2.26
C TRP A 330 -33.57 -3.49 2.32
N HIS A 331 -34.02 -2.98 3.46
CA HIS A 331 -34.25 -1.55 3.67
C HIS A 331 -33.94 -1.13 5.12
N THR A 332 -33.63 0.14 5.36
CA THR A 332 -33.64 0.74 6.70
C THR A 332 -34.12 2.19 6.63
N ASP A 333 -34.84 2.64 7.66
CA ASP A 333 -35.23 4.04 7.85
C ASP A 333 -34.36 4.73 8.91
N ASP A 334 -33.33 4.03 9.38
CA ASP A 334 -32.46 4.53 10.43
C ASP A 334 -31.36 5.45 9.88
N ALA A 335 -31.46 6.74 10.22
CA ALA A 335 -30.55 7.77 9.76
C ALA A 335 -29.11 7.61 10.30
N GLU A 336 -28.92 6.81 11.36
CA GLU A 336 -27.59 6.55 11.93
C GLU A 336 -26.85 5.43 11.18
N THR A 337 -27.53 4.66 10.32
CA THR A 337 -26.90 3.60 9.52
C THR A 337 -26.09 4.18 8.35
N ILE A 338 -24.78 3.87 8.30
CA ILE A 338 -23.88 4.30 7.23
C ILE A 338 -23.45 3.16 6.28
N ALA A 339 -23.63 1.90 6.70
CA ALA A 339 -23.23 0.71 5.94
C ALA A 339 -23.94 -0.56 6.46
N PHE A 340 -23.83 -1.65 5.71
CA PHE A 340 -24.32 -2.98 6.05
C PHE A 340 -23.21 -4.03 5.92
N LEU A 341 -23.08 -4.90 6.92
CA LEU A 341 -22.30 -6.14 6.81
C LEU A 341 -23.21 -7.27 6.32
N ILE A 342 -22.74 -7.97 5.31
CA ILE A 342 -23.40 -9.14 4.74
C ILE A 342 -22.62 -10.37 5.18
N LEU A 343 -23.30 -11.24 5.92
CA LEU A 343 -22.74 -12.52 6.35
C LEU A 343 -23.48 -13.66 5.66
N ARG A 344 -22.76 -14.74 5.38
CA ARG A 344 -23.32 -15.97 4.79
C ARG A 344 -22.88 -17.21 5.56
N SER A 345 -23.78 -18.16 5.70
CA SER A 345 -23.51 -19.50 6.22
C SER A 345 -24.23 -20.57 5.40
N ASN A 346 -23.76 -21.81 5.51
CA ASN A 346 -24.47 -22.99 5.04
C ASN A 346 -25.31 -23.63 6.16
N ASN A 347 -25.28 -23.04 7.37
CA ASN A 347 -26.04 -23.44 8.54
C ASN A 347 -26.93 -22.27 9.01
N PRO A 348 -28.18 -22.51 9.45
CA PRO A 348 -29.07 -21.43 9.89
C PRO A 348 -28.57 -20.70 11.15
N LEU A 349 -27.75 -21.31 12.01
CA LEU A 349 -27.42 -20.80 13.34
C LEU A 349 -25.97 -20.33 13.47
N THR A 350 -25.00 -21.10 12.96
CA THR A 350 -23.55 -20.91 13.18
C THR A 350 -22.80 -20.60 11.88
N ASP A 351 -21.49 -20.38 11.98
CA ASP A 351 -20.54 -20.33 10.85
C ASP A 351 -20.78 -19.24 9.80
N TYR A 352 -21.44 -18.16 10.20
CA TYR A 352 -21.59 -16.97 9.38
C TYR A 352 -20.25 -16.30 9.15
N LYS A 353 -19.87 -16.16 7.88
CA LYS A 353 -18.67 -15.45 7.44
C LYS A 353 -19.06 -14.15 6.75
N GLU A 354 -18.31 -13.10 7.00
CA GLU A 354 -18.44 -11.85 6.25
C GLU A 354 -18.07 -12.08 4.79
N ILE A 355 -18.98 -11.71 3.90
CA ILE A 355 -18.76 -11.79 2.44
C ILE A 355 -18.75 -10.41 1.79
N ALA A 356 -19.33 -9.38 2.44
CA ALA A 356 -19.27 -8.02 1.97
C ALA A 356 -19.59 -6.99 3.04
N LYS A 357 -19.13 -5.75 2.81
CA LYS A 357 -19.58 -4.53 3.47
C LYS A 357 -20.02 -3.53 2.39
N VAL A 358 -21.29 -3.12 2.41
CA VAL A 358 -21.90 -2.28 1.36
C VAL A 358 -22.61 -1.07 1.96
N LYS A 359 -22.85 -0.03 1.17
CA LYS A 359 -23.68 1.13 1.59
C LYS A 359 -25.08 1.09 1.00
N GLU A 360 -25.24 0.32 -0.07
CA GLU A 360 -26.46 0.13 -0.83
C GLU A 360 -27.41 -0.83 -0.12
N PHE A 361 -28.70 -0.77 -0.51
CA PHE A 361 -29.77 -1.64 -0.04
C PHE A 361 -29.86 -2.98 -0.77
N THR A 362 -28.83 -3.33 -1.53
CA THR A 362 -28.78 -4.54 -2.34
C THR A 362 -27.37 -5.09 -2.39
N TYR A 363 -27.26 -6.41 -2.49
CA TYR A 363 -26.00 -7.11 -2.70
C TYR A 363 -26.24 -8.37 -3.53
N GLU A 364 -25.32 -8.68 -4.43
CA GLU A 364 -25.39 -9.85 -5.30
C GLU A 364 -24.25 -10.82 -4.95
N ASP A 365 -24.62 -11.98 -4.39
CA ASP A 365 -23.67 -13.04 -4.07
C ASP A 365 -23.48 -13.96 -5.27
N LYS A 366 -22.29 -13.93 -5.87
CA LYS A 366 -21.91 -14.72 -7.06
C LYS A 366 -21.08 -15.95 -6.71
N ASP A 367 -20.61 -16.06 -5.47
CA ASP A 367 -19.71 -17.13 -5.03
C ASP A 367 -20.51 -18.29 -4.44
N ILE A 368 -21.49 -18.77 -5.21
CA ILE A 368 -22.49 -19.77 -4.79
C ILE A 368 -22.49 -21.01 -5.69
N GLU A 369 -22.74 -22.16 -5.08
CA GLU A 369 -22.75 -23.45 -5.77
C GLU A 369 -24.19 -23.98 -5.91
N PRO A 370 -24.57 -24.48 -7.09
CA PRO A 370 -25.82 -25.21 -7.29
C PRO A 370 -26.01 -26.36 -6.30
N GLY A 371 -27.23 -26.50 -5.78
CA GLY A 371 -27.62 -27.54 -4.84
C GLY A 371 -27.23 -27.29 -3.38
N LYS A 372 -26.49 -26.22 -3.06
CA LYS A 372 -26.19 -25.84 -1.67
C LYS A 372 -27.22 -24.87 -1.10
N ASN A 373 -27.60 -25.08 0.16
CA ASN A 373 -28.43 -24.15 0.92
C ASN A 373 -27.57 -23.05 1.54
N TYR A 374 -27.99 -21.81 1.34
CA TYR A 374 -27.36 -20.63 1.93
C TYR A 374 -28.33 -19.90 2.85
N PHE A 375 -27.77 -19.36 3.93
CA PHE A 375 -28.43 -18.47 4.87
C PHE A 375 -27.64 -17.17 4.93
N TYR A 376 -28.34 -16.04 4.90
CA TYR A 376 -27.75 -14.71 4.91
C TYR A 376 -28.17 -13.95 6.16
N ARG A 377 -27.25 -13.12 6.68
CA ARG A 377 -27.53 -12.12 7.70
C ARG A 377 -27.09 -10.76 7.21
N VAL A 378 -27.93 -9.77 7.40
CA VAL A 378 -27.64 -8.35 7.14
C VAL A 378 -27.61 -7.62 8.47
N ILE A 379 -26.51 -6.91 8.73
CA ILE A 379 -26.26 -6.16 9.96
C ILE A 379 -25.99 -4.70 9.59
N ALA A 380 -26.84 -3.78 10.03
CA ALA A 380 -26.57 -2.34 9.92
C ALA A 380 -25.41 -1.90 10.83
N LEU A 381 -24.63 -0.94 10.35
CA LEU A 381 -23.50 -0.30 11.02
C LEU A 381 -23.70 1.22 11.08
N ASP A 382 -23.37 1.84 12.21
CA ASP A 382 -23.24 3.30 12.32
C ASP A 382 -21.79 3.78 12.12
N ASP A 383 -21.60 5.09 12.27
CA ASP A 383 -20.31 5.78 12.15
C ASP A 383 -19.34 5.41 13.29
N ALA A 384 -19.85 5.11 14.49
CA ALA A 384 -19.05 4.63 15.62
C ALA A 384 -18.64 3.15 15.47
N GLY A 385 -19.24 2.43 14.53
CA GLY A 385 -19.03 1.01 14.30
C GLY A 385 -19.79 0.09 15.23
N ASN A 386 -20.89 0.56 15.86
CA ASN A 386 -21.88 -0.32 16.48
C ASN A 386 -22.57 -1.16 15.42
N GLN A 387 -23.09 -2.31 15.86
CA GLN A 387 -23.76 -3.28 14.99
C GLN A 387 -25.17 -3.54 15.49
N SER A 388 -26.15 -3.42 14.60
CA SER A 388 -27.51 -3.88 14.88
C SER A 388 -27.54 -5.40 15.12
N LYS A 389 -28.65 -5.91 15.69
CA LYS A 389 -28.92 -7.36 15.62
C LYS A 389 -29.10 -7.78 14.15
N PRO A 390 -28.70 -9.01 13.77
CA PRO A 390 -28.78 -9.44 12.38
C PRO A 390 -30.22 -9.67 11.93
N LEU A 391 -30.55 -9.20 10.72
CA LEU A 391 -31.73 -9.65 9.98
C LEU A 391 -31.36 -10.87 9.14
N GLN A 392 -32.04 -12.00 9.33
CA GLN A 392 -31.70 -13.28 8.70
C GLN A 392 -32.68 -13.67 7.59
N TYR A 393 -32.16 -14.30 6.52
CA TYR A 393 -32.94 -14.91 5.44
C TYR A 393 -32.35 -16.27 5.05
N GLY A 394 -33.20 -17.20 4.64
CA GLY A 394 -32.82 -18.53 4.15
C GLY A 394 -33.75 -19.63 4.69
N PRO A 395 -33.64 -20.86 4.15
CA PRO A 395 -32.66 -21.28 3.15
C PRO A 395 -32.99 -20.78 1.74
N ILE A 396 -31.95 -20.63 0.92
CA ILE A 396 -32.06 -20.42 -0.54
C ILE A 396 -30.96 -21.21 -1.25
N SER A 397 -31.26 -21.78 -2.43
CA SER A 397 -30.32 -22.62 -3.19
C SER A 397 -30.48 -22.45 -4.69
N LEU A 398 -29.37 -22.43 -5.43
CA LEU A 398 -29.38 -22.53 -6.90
C LEU A 398 -29.76 -23.96 -7.36
N PRO A 399 -30.52 -24.14 -8.46
CA PRO A 399 -30.85 -25.45 -9.01
C PRO A 399 -29.66 -26.12 -9.72
N VAL A 400 -29.58 -27.47 -9.70
CA VAL A 400 -28.52 -28.27 -10.37
C VAL A 400 -28.93 -28.62 -11.81
N LEU A 401 -28.04 -28.38 -12.79
CA LEU A 401 -28.21 -28.80 -14.20
C LEU A 401 -27.50 -30.15 -14.46
N THR A 402 -28.19 -31.15 -15.03
CA THR A 402 -27.65 -32.48 -15.39
C THR A 402 -26.93 -32.48 -16.76
N GLU A 403 -25.85 -33.25 -16.90
CA GLU A 403 -25.01 -33.35 -18.12
C GLU A 403 -25.63 -34.29 -19.18
N GLN A 404 -25.58 -33.92 -20.47
CA GLN A 404 -26.11 -34.68 -21.61
C GLN A 404 -25.02 -35.00 -22.66
N THR A 405 -24.98 -36.21 -23.23
CA THR A 405 -23.98 -36.53 -24.27
C THR A 405 -24.36 -35.92 -25.62
N LEU A 406 -23.41 -35.27 -26.31
CA LEU A 406 -23.60 -34.79 -27.68
C LEU A 406 -23.70 -35.96 -28.67
N PRO A 407 -24.60 -35.89 -29.67
CA PRO A 407 -24.67 -36.91 -30.71
C PRO A 407 -23.46 -36.84 -31.65
N LYS A 408 -23.16 -37.97 -32.31
CA LYS A 408 -22.10 -38.03 -33.35
C LYS A 408 -22.39 -37.15 -34.56
N THR A 409 -23.66 -36.83 -34.81
CA THR A 409 -24.07 -35.95 -35.89
C THR A 409 -24.74 -34.74 -35.27
N LEU A 410 -24.13 -33.57 -35.42
CA LEU A 410 -24.66 -32.32 -34.90
C LEU A 410 -25.56 -31.68 -35.94
N SER A 411 -26.82 -31.49 -35.58
CA SER A 411 -27.82 -30.75 -36.34
C SER A 411 -28.74 -29.97 -35.38
N GLY A 412 -29.36 -28.89 -35.86
CA GLY A 412 -30.31 -28.12 -35.07
C GLY A 412 -29.64 -27.23 -34.01
N THR A 413 -30.34 -26.93 -32.92
CA THR A 413 -29.87 -26.01 -31.87
C THR A 413 -29.73 -26.70 -30.51
N TYR A 414 -28.57 -26.55 -29.88
CA TYR A 414 -28.25 -27.01 -28.52
C TYR A 414 -28.27 -25.80 -27.58
N LEU A 415 -29.24 -25.79 -26.66
CA LEU A 415 -29.47 -24.68 -25.73
C LEU A 415 -28.79 -24.93 -24.37
N SER A 416 -28.85 -23.91 -23.51
CA SER A 416 -28.14 -23.81 -22.23
C SER A 416 -28.14 -25.09 -21.41
N GLY A 417 -26.95 -25.52 -21.00
CA GLY A 417 -26.76 -26.80 -20.33
C GLY A 417 -25.31 -27.27 -20.29
N LYS A 418 -25.09 -28.41 -19.64
CA LYS A 418 -23.81 -29.12 -19.66
C LYS A 418 -23.91 -30.28 -20.63
N TYR A 419 -22.92 -30.41 -21.51
CA TYR A 419 -22.84 -31.51 -22.46
C TYR A 419 -21.50 -32.21 -22.41
N LEU A 420 -21.49 -33.50 -22.75
CA LEU A 420 -20.29 -34.32 -22.87
C LEU A 420 -20.04 -34.63 -24.36
N LEU A 421 -18.90 -34.17 -24.89
CA LEU A 421 -18.36 -34.64 -26.16
C LEU A 421 -17.57 -35.92 -25.90
N GLU A 422 -18.27 -37.06 -25.94
CA GLU A 422 -17.69 -38.38 -25.68
C GLU A 422 -16.95 -38.96 -26.89
N LYS A 423 -17.42 -38.64 -28.11
CA LYS A 423 -16.88 -39.14 -29.38
C LYS A 423 -16.78 -38.00 -30.38
N THR A 424 -15.96 -38.16 -31.42
CA THR A 424 -15.92 -37.20 -32.53
C THR A 424 -17.32 -36.99 -33.10
N ALA A 425 -17.70 -35.73 -33.21
CA ALA A 425 -18.98 -35.30 -33.74
C ALA A 425 -18.77 -34.55 -35.06
N THR A 426 -19.69 -34.72 -36.00
CA THR A 426 -19.61 -34.10 -37.32
C THR A 426 -20.84 -33.25 -37.58
N VAL A 427 -20.65 -32.06 -38.16
CA VAL A 427 -21.69 -31.27 -38.82
C VAL A 427 -21.59 -31.56 -40.32
N PRO A 428 -22.46 -32.42 -40.89
CA PRO A 428 -22.32 -32.88 -42.28
C PRO A 428 -22.51 -31.77 -43.31
N LEU A 429 -22.03 -31.99 -44.53
CA LEU A 429 -22.24 -31.07 -45.65
C LEU A 429 -23.74 -30.77 -45.84
N GLY A 430 -24.08 -29.48 -45.96
CA GLY A 430 -25.47 -29.01 -46.12
C GLY A 430 -26.29 -28.93 -44.82
N VAL A 431 -25.73 -29.32 -43.68
CA VAL A 431 -26.37 -29.24 -42.37
C VAL A 431 -25.91 -28.02 -41.59
N ASN A 432 -26.85 -27.37 -40.89
CA ASN A 432 -26.58 -26.27 -39.97
C ASN A 432 -26.77 -26.73 -38.53
N ALA A 433 -25.78 -26.45 -37.68
CA ALA A 433 -25.81 -26.69 -36.25
C ALA A 433 -25.50 -25.40 -35.47
N LYS A 434 -26.21 -25.19 -34.37
CA LYS A 434 -25.98 -24.08 -33.44
C LYS A 434 -25.79 -24.61 -32.02
N ILE A 435 -24.74 -24.19 -31.34
CA ILE A 435 -24.50 -24.47 -29.93
C ILE A 435 -24.50 -23.13 -29.19
N GLY A 436 -25.39 -22.98 -28.20
CA GLY A 436 -25.54 -21.76 -27.42
C GLY A 436 -26.92 -21.10 -27.47
N PRO A 437 -27.20 -20.14 -26.56
CA PRO A 437 -26.27 -19.56 -25.59
C PRO A 437 -26.07 -20.39 -24.30
N ASP A 438 -25.05 -20.06 -23.51
CA ASP A 438 -24.75 -20.61 -22.18
C ASP A 438 -24.53 -22.15 -22.14
N VAL A 439 -23.74 -22.67 -23.08
CA VAL A 439 -23.44 -24.11 -23.17
C VAL A 439 -22.03 -24.41 -22.65
N ILE A 440 -21.89 -25.39 -21.76
CA ILE A 440 -20.58 -25.93 -21.34
C ILE A 440 -20.43 -27.32 -21.93
N ILE A 441 -19.36 -27.55 -22.69
CA ILE A 441 -19.02 -28.86 -23.27
C ILE A 441 -17.76 -29.39 -22.58
N THR A 442 -17.88 -30.55 -21.94
CA THR A 442 -16.76 -31.34 -21.43
C THR A 442 -16.25 -32.24 -22.55
N CYS A 443 -14.97 -32.14 -22.95
CA CYS A 443 -14.41 -32.89 -24.08
C CYS A 443 -13.57 -34.08 -23.60
N SER A 444 -13.94 -35.29 -24.00
CA SER A 444 -13.15 -36.50 -23.72
C SER A 444 -11.85 -36.56 -24.55
N LYS A 445 -10.91 -37.41 -24.13
CA LYS A 445 -9.59 -37.58 -24.79
C LYS A 445 -9.76 -37.93 -26.28
N GLU A 446 -8.92 -37.35 -27.15
CA GLU A 446 -8.88 -37.64 -28.59
C GLU A 446 -10.21 -37.38 -29.34
N THR A 447 -11.11 -36.59 -28.77
CA THR A 447 -12.35 -36.17 -29.43
C THR A 447 -12.18 -34.88 -30.22
N SER A 448 -12.97 -34.72 -31.28
CA SER A 448 -13.01 -33.53 -32.12
C SER A 448 -14.42 -33.19 -32.57
N ILE A 449 -14.61 -31.97 -33.07
CA ILE A 449 -15.78 -31.61 -33.88
C ILE A 449 -15.30 -31.35 -35.31
N ILE A 450 -15.86 -32.06 -36.28
CA ILE A 450 -15.58 -31.88 -37.71
C ILE A 450 -16.73 -31.10 -38.34
N VAL A 451 -16.43 -30.00 -39.01
CA VAL A 451 -17.42 -29.11 -39.61
C VAL A 451 -17.29 -29.16 -41.13
N GLU A 452 -18.18 -29.91 -41.78
CA GLU A 452 -18.32 -29.98 -43.25
C GLU A 452 -19.44 -29.08 -43.77
N GLY A 453 -20.47 -28.83 -42.94
CA GLY A 453 -21.57 -27.88 -43.15
C GLY A 453 -21.34 -26.54 -42.44
N GLU A 454 -22.32 -26.04 -41.70
CA GLU A 454 -22.22 -24.77 -40.94
C GLU A 454 -22.40 -24.97 -39.44
N LEU A 455 -21.43 -24.49 -38.64
CA LEU A 455 -21.48 -24.49 -37.18
C LEU A 455 -21.46 -23.07 -36.63
N LEU A 456 -22.47 -22.71 -35.84
CA LEU A 456 -22.50 -21.48 -35.04
C LEU A 456 -22.27 -21.82 -33.56
N LEU A 457 -21.23 -21.25 -32.98
CA LEU A 457 -20.96 -21.27 -31.54
C LEU A 457 -21.30 -19.90 -30.95
N LYS A 458 -22.15 -19.87 -29.93
CA LYS A 458 -22.52 -18.64 -29.22
C LYS A 458 -22.45 -18.88 -27.72
N GLU A 459 -21.69 -18.07 -26.97
CA GLU A 459 -21.59 -18.19 -25.50
C GLU A 459 -21.30 -19.64 -25.03
N THR A 460 -20.42 -20.32 -25.78
CA THR A 460 -20.11 -21.74 -25.57
C THR A 460 -18.73 -21.89 -24.95
N ILE A 461 -18.60 -22.75 -23.93
CA ILE A 461 -17.34 -23.03 -23.23
C ILE A 461 -16.96 -24.49 -23.41
N PHE A 462 -15.87 -24.75 -24.13
CA PHE A 462 -15.26 -26.07 -24.24
C PHE A 462 -14.20 -26.24 -23.15
N LYS A 463 -14.35 -27.30 -22.33
CA LYS A 463 -13.40 -27.67 -21.28
C LYS A 463 -12.86 -29.07 -21.51
N PRO A 464 -11.55 -29.29 -21.37
CA PRO A 464 -11.00 -30.63 -21.47
C PRO A 464 -11.45 -31.45 -20.24
N GLN A 465 -11.86 -32.71 -20.47
CA GLN A 465 -11.91 -33.70 -19.39
C GLN A 465 -10.48 -34.11 -19.01
N THR A 466 -9.58 -34.16 -20.01
CA THR A 466 -8.14 -34.42 -19.92
C THR A 466 -7.40 -33.61 -20.99
N ASP A 467 -6.11 -33.33 -20.80
CA ASP A 467 -5.31 -32.39 -21.62
C ASP A 467 -4.95 -32.87 -23.06
N ASN A 468 -5.84 -33.59 -23.75
CA ASN A 468 -5.54 -34.20 -25.05
C ASN A 468 -6.75 -34.32 -25.99
N TRP A 469 -7.78 -33.47 -25.85
CA TRP A 469 -8.81 -33.39 -26.90
C TRP A 469 -8.28 -32.61 -28.09
N ILE A 470 -8.76 -32.94 -29.29
CA ILE A 470 -8.12 -32.49 -30.53
C ILE A 470 -8.46 -31.03 -30.81
N GLY A 471 -9.75 -30.68 -30.77
CA GLY A 471 -10.26 -29.35 -31.13
C GLY A 471 -11.40 -29.41 -32.15
N ILE A 472 -11.59 -28.31 -32.88
CA ILE A 472 -12.57 -28.21 -33.96
C ILE A 472 -11.84 -28.10 -35.30
N GLU A 473 -12.15 -29.00 -36.24
CA GLU A 473 -11.64 -28.96 -37.60
C GLU A 473 -12.75 -28.50 -38.55
N VAL A 474 -12.50 -27.43 -39.29
CA VAL A 474 -13.39 -26.93 -40.34
C VAL A 474 -12.86 -27.39 -41.68
N ALA A 475 -13.59 -28.30 -42.33
CA ALA A 475 -13.24 -28.83 -43.64
C ALA A 475 -13.31 -27.73 -44.72
N PRO A 476 -12.72 -27.92 -45.91
CA PRO A 476 -12.75 -26.92 -46.99
C PRO A 476 -14.15 -26.44 -47.38
N THR A 477 -15.17 -27.30 -47.28
CA THR A 477 -16.58 -26.94 -47.54
C THR A 477 -17.27 -26.28 -46.36
N GLY A 478 -16.67 -26.36 -45.17
CA GLY A 478 -17.28 -25.99 -43.92
C GLY A 478 -17.26 -24.48 -43.66
N LYS A 479 -18.17 -24.05 -42.77
CA LYS A 479 -18.26 -22.69 -42.26
C LYS A 479 -18.40 -22.69 -40.75
N LEU A 480 -17.52 -21.95 -40.07
CA LEU A 480 -17.56 -21.76 -38.62
C LEU A 480 -17.82 -20.29 -38.28
N ILE A 481 -18.81 -20.06 -37.42
CA ILE A 481 -19.06 -18.74 -36.83
C ILE A 481 -18.93 -18.89 -35.32
N VAL A 482 -18.12 -18.05 -34.69
CA VAL A 482 -17.90 -18.07 -33.24
C VAL A 482 -18.20 -16.70 -32.65
N GLU A 483 -19.07 -16.67 -31.66
CA GLU A 483 -19.46 -15.49 -30.88
C GLU A 483 -19.30 -15.80 -29.38
N ASP A 484 -18.57 -14.96 -28.65
CA ASP A 484 -18.51 -14.95 -27.18
C ASP A 484 -18.16 -16.31 -26.54
N SER A 485 -17.31 -17.10 -27.20
CA SER A 485 -17.05 -18.50 -26.84
C SER A 485 -15.61 -18.73 -26.36
N THR A 486 -15.41 -19.75 -25.52
CA THR A 486 -14.11 -20.12 -24.95
C THR A 486 -13.74 -21.55 -25.30
N ILE A 487 -12.49 -21.78 -25.72
CA ILE A 487 -11.93 -23.09 -26.01
C ILE A 487 -10.67 -23.28 -25.16
N SER A 488 -10.67 -24.27 -24.26
CA SER A 488 -9.56 -24.53 -23.34
C SER A 488 -8.93 -25.91 -23.56
N GLY A 489 -7.60 -25.99 -23.44
CA GLY A 489 -6.87 -27.27 -23.33
C GLY A 489 -6.93 -28.20 -24.54
N ALA A 490 -7.19 -27.65 -25.74
CA ALA A 490 -7.17 -28.42 -26.98
C ALA A 490 -5.75 -28.55 -27.53
N LYS A 491 -5.46 -29.66 -28.22
CA LYS A 491 -4.20 -29.82 -28.95
C LYS A 491 -4.10 -28.80 -30.09
N ASN A 492 -5.13 -28.73 -30.93
CA ASN A 492 -5.28 -27.76 -32.02
C ASN A 492 -6.67 -27.13 -31.88
N ALA A 493 -6.82 -26.05 -31.11
CA ALA A 493 -8.14 -25.56 -30.70
C ALA A 493 -9.08 -25.33 -31.90
N LEU A 494 -8.58 -24.68 -32.95
CA LEU A 494 -9.28 -24.53 -34.23
C LEU A 494 -8.32 -24.80 -35.41
N LEU A 495 -8.68 -25.73 -36.30
CA LEU A 495 -8.04 -25.94 -37.60
C LEU A 495 -9.02 -25.51 -38.70
N ILE A 496 -8.69 -24.45 -39.43
CA ILE A 496 -9.57 -23.83 -40.41
C ILE A 496 -9.05 -24.08 -41.83
N LYS A 497 -9.75 -24.95 -42.57
CA LYS A 497 -9.57 -25.13 -44.02
C LYS A 497 -10.69 -24.51 -44.86
N GLY A 498 -11.86 -24.29 -44.24
CA GLY A 498 -13.02 -23.64 -44.85
C GLY A 498 -13.16 -22.16 -44.48
N LYS A 499 -14.40 -21.67 -44.38
CA LYS A 499 -14.72 -20.29 -43.98
C LYS A 499 -14.79 -20.17 -42.46
N ALA A 500 -14.24 -19.11 -41.88
CA ALA A 500 -14.38 -18.84 -40.46
C ALA A 500 -14.50 -17.36 -40.12
N SER A 501 -15.39 -17.05 -39.18
CA SER A 501 -15.49 -15.73 -38.53
C SER A 501 -15.56 -15.92 -37.03
N CYS A 502 -14.57 -15.39 -36.31
CA CYS A 502 -14.45 -15.50 -34.87
C CYS A 502 -14.52 -14.12 -34.24
N THR A 503 -15.53 -13.87 -33.41
CA THR A 503 -15.69 -12.62 -32.66
C THR A 503 -15.76 -12.93 -31.17
N ASN A 504 -14.94 -12.24 -30.38
CA ASN A 504 -14.86 -12.43 -28.93
C ASN A 504 -14.59 -13.90 -28.50
N LEU A 505 -13.73 -14.58 -29.26
CA LEU A 505 -13.27 -15.94 -28.95
C LEU A 505 -12.12 -15.88 -27.93
N THR A 506 -12.13 -16.74 -26.92
CA THR A 506 -10.99 -16.98 -26.04
C THR A 506 -10.41 -18.38 -26.24
N ILE A 507 -9.11 -18.48 -26.52
CA ILE A 507 -8.39 -19.77 -26.55
C ILE A 507 -7.28 -19.76 -25.51
N GLU A 508 -7.24 -20.78 -24.64
CA GLU A 508 -6.26 -20.88 -23.56
C GLU A 508 -5.75 -22.30 -23.29
N LYS A 509 -4.53 -22.41 -22.72
CA LYS A 509 -3.96 -23.65 -22.13
C LYS A 509 -3.81 -24.84 -23.09
N GLY A 510 -3.86 -24.60 -24.41
CA GLY A 510 -3.69 -25.62 -25.44
C GLY A 510 -2.25 -25.68 -25.96
N ASN A 511 -2.02 -26.52 -26.97
CA ASN A 511 -0.74 -26.52 -27.69
C ASN A 511 -0.77 -25.45 -28.79
N ILE A 512 -1.60 -25.64 -29.83
CA ILE A 512 -1.78 -24.65 -30.90
C ILE A 512 -3.18 -24.05 -30.80
N GLY A 513 -3.28 -22.73 -30.88
CA GLY A 513 -4.57 -22.02 -30.83
C GLY A 513 -5.36 -22.17 -32.13
N LEU A 514 -5.03 -21.34 -33.11
CA LEU A 514 -5.74 -21.28 -34.39
C LEU A 514 -4.77 -21.56 -35.54
N ILE A 515 -5.03 -22.60 -36.32
CA ILE A 515 -4.32 -22.92 -37.57
C ILE A 515 -5.21 -22.50 -38.73
N ILE A 516 -4.70 -21.63 -39.60
CA ILE A 516 -5.41 -21.14 -40.77
C ILE A 516 -4.69 -21.65 -42.02
N ASP A 517 -5.32 -22.59 -42.69
CA ASP A 517 -4.87 -23.25 -43.92
C ASP A 517 -6.03 -23.25 -44.92
N SER A 518 -6.49 -22.05 -45.25
CA SER A 518 -7.73 -21.84 -46.00
C SER A 518 -7.50 -20.87 -47.16
N ASN A 519 -8.11 -21.15 -48.30
CA ASN A 519 -8.15 -20.23 -49.44
C ASN A 519 -9.30 -19.20 -49.33
N HIS A 520 -10.04 -19.21 -48.22
CA HIS A 520 -11.11 -18.26 -47.94
C HIS A 520 -10.66 -17.16 -46.97
N LYS A 521 -11.38 -16.03 -46.98
CA LYS A 521 -11.18 -14.97 -45.98
C LYS A 521 -11.55 -15.49 -44.59
N VAL A 522 -10.63 -15.35 -43.63
CA VAL A 522 -10.83 -15.67 -42.22
C VAL A 522 -10.76 -14.41 -41.38
N GLU A 523 -11.76 -14.16 -40.56
CA GLU A 523 -11.81 -12.98 -39.68
C GLU A 523 -11.71 -13.39 -38.20
N VAL A 524 -10.80 -12.74 -37.47
CA VAL A 524 -10.59 -12.92 -36.03
C VAL A 524 -10.63 -11.54 -35.38
N LYS A 525 -11.71 -11.27 -34.64
CA LYS A 525 -12.03 -9.96 -34.07
C LYS A 525 -12.22 -10.07 -32.56
N LYS A 526 -11.71 -9.08 -31.81
CA LYS A 526 -11.95 -8.95 -30.35
C LYS A 526 -11.59 -10.20 -29.52
N SER A 527 -10.70 -11.04 -30.01
CA SER A 527 -10.44 -12.39 -29.47
C SER A 527 -9.20 -12.41 -28.57
N SER A 528 -9.11 -13.37 -27.65
CA SER A 528 -8.00 -13.50 -26.68
C SER A 528 -7.31 -14.85 -26.81
N PHE A 529 -5.97 -14.85 -26.87
CA PHE A 529 -5.14 -16.03 -27.04
C PHE A 529 -4.07 -16.07 -25.92
N ILE A 530 -4.11 -17.11 -25.08
CA ILE A 530 -3.37 -17.14 -23.82
C ILE A 530 -2.60 -18.46 -23.65
N ASN A 531 -1.28 -18.36 -23.44
CA ASN A 531 -0.40 -19.50 -23.14
C ASN A 531 -0.45 -20.62 -24.21
N LEU A 532 -0.12 -20.27 -25.46
CA LEU A 532 -0.15 -21.15 -26.64
C LEU A 532 1.18 -21.14 -27.43
N HIS A 533 1.40 -22.15 -28.28
CA HIS A 533 2.66 -22.49 -28.95
C HIS A 533 2.48 -23.02 -30.40
N PRO A 534 2.15 -22.19 -31.42
CA PRO A 534 1.81 -20.76 -31.39
C PRO A 534 0.33 -20.49 -31.10
N ALA A 535 -0.01 -19.23 -30.82
CA ALA A 535 -1.41 -18.80 -30.65
C ALA A 535 -2.18 -18.76 -31.98
N ILE A 536 -1.62 -18.15 -33.02
CA ILE A 536 -2.16 -18.23 -34.39
C ILE A 536 -1.04 -18.64 -35.34
N SER A 537 -1.29 -19.62 -36.20
CA SER A 537 -0.41 -20.05 -37.30
C SER A 537 -1.14 -19.85 -38.63
N ILE A 538 -0.61 -18.97 -39.47
CA ILE A 538 -1.16 -18.65 -40.80
C ILE A 538 -0.31 -19.39 -41.84
N GLN A 539 -0.91 -20.40 -42.47
CA GLN A 539 -0.26 -21.24 -43.48
C GLN A 539 -0.62 -20.78 -44.89
N GLU A 540 -1.87 -20.36 -45.11
CA GLU A 540 -2.36 -19.82 -46.38
C GLU A 540 -3.60 -18.93 -46.14
N GLY A 541 -3.98 -18.11 -47.11
CA GLY A 541 -5.26 -17.38 -47.13
C GLY A 541 -5.19 -15.87 -46.85
N GLU A 542 -6.35 -15.22 -46.98
CA GLU A 542 -6.57 -13.84 -46.56
C GLU A 542 -7.09 -13.83 -45.12
N VAL A 543 -6.34 -13.20 -44.20
CA VAL A 543 -6.65 -13.27 -42.77
C VAL A 543 -6.73 -11.88 -42.16
N GLU A 544 -7.85 -11.54 -41.53
CA GLU A 544 -8.02 -10.28 -40.81
C GLU A 544 -7.97 -10.54 -39.29
N ILE A 545 -6.97 -9.99 -38.61
CA ILE A 545 -6.80 -10.11 -37.15
C ILE A 545 -6.87 -8.71 -36.55
N THR A 546 -7.98 -8.40 -35.90
CA THR A 546 -8.21 -7.06 -35.33
C THR A 546 -8.75 -7.08 -33.91
N GLU A 547 -8.36 -6.08 -33.12
CA GLU A 547 -8.83 -5.90 -31.73
C GLU A 547 -8.56 -7.09 -30.79
N CYS A 548 -7.61 -7.96 -31.14
CA CYS A 548 -7.30 -9.17 -30.39
C CYS A 548 -6.25 -8.94 -29.30
N LYS A 549 -6.21 -9.84 -28.31
CA LYS A 549 -5.27 -9.85 -27.19
C LYS A 549 -4.44 -11.12 -27.23
N PHE A 550 -3.12 -10.99 -27.17
CA PHE A 550 -2.18 -12.11 -27.15
C PHE A 550 -1.34 -12.03 -25.89
N LYS A 551 -1.49 -13.01 -24.99
CA LYS A 551 -0.85 -13.00 -23.67
C LYS A 551 -0.05 -14.29 -23.41
N GLU A 552 1.18 -14.15 -22.93
CA GLU A 552 2.00 -15.28 -22.43
C GLU A 552 2.23 -16.41 -23.46
N ASN A 553 2.15 -16.10 -24.75
CA ASN A 553 2.37 -17.10 -25.80
C ASN A 553 3.87 -17.25 -26.11
N GLU A 554 4.27 -18.43 -26.57
CA GLU A 554 5.63 -18.63 -27.09
C GLU A 554 5.82 -17.85 -28.39
N VAL A 555 4.88 -17.98 -29.32
CA VAL A 555 4.75 -17.10 -30.49
C VAL A 555 3.29 -16.72 -30.61
N ALA A 556 2.99 -15.41 -30.56
CA ALA A 556 1.60 -14.95 -30.63
C ALA A 556 1.01 -15.12 -32.04
N ILE A 557 1.72 -14.68 -33.09
CA ILE A 557 1.32 -14.92 -34.48
C ILE A 557 2.54 -15.42 -35.27
N GLU A 558 2.42 -16.60 -35.86
CA GLU A 558 3.37 -17.16 -36.82
C GLU A 558 2.76 -17.13 -38.22
N ILE A 559 3.49 -16.55 -39.18
CA ILE A 559 3.05 -16.39 -40.57
C ILE A 559 4.04 -17.12 -41.46
N LEU A 560 3.58 -18.22 -42.06
CA LEU A 560 4.35 -19.02 -43.00
C LEU A 560 4.11 -18.53 -44.45
N SER A 561 2.86 -18.24 -44.81
CA SER A 561 2.45 -17.66 -46.10
C SER A 561 1.12 -16.90 -45.94
N GLY A 562 0.53 -16.45 -47.06
CA GLY A 562 -0.79 -15.80 -47.11
C GLY A 562 -0.74 -14.26 -47.13
N GLN A 563 -1.90 -13.64 -46.90
CA GLN A 563 -2.10 -12.18 -46.90
C GLN A 563 -2.78 -11.72 -45.60
N PRO A 564 -2.02 -11.59 -44.50
CA PRO A 564 -2.59 -11.19 -43.22
C PRO A 564 -2.70 -9.67 -43.08
N HIS A 565 -3.86 -9.20 -42.62
CA HIS A 565 -4.09 -7.84 -42.14
C HIS A 565 -4.17 -7.83 -40.61
N ILE A 566 -3.13 -7.30 -39.96
CA ILE A 566 -2.98 -7.31 -38.49
C ILE A 566 -2.95 -5.87 -37.99
N SER A 567 -4.03 -5.43 -37.33
CA SER A 567 -4.14 -4.06 -36.79
C SER A 567 -4.97 -4.00 -35.51
N LYS A 568 -4.74 -2.99 -34.68
CA LYS A 568 -5.48 -2.75 -33.42
C LYS A 568 -5.38 -3.86 -32.38
N ASN A 569 -4.35 -4.70 -32.44
CA ASN A 569 -4.15 -5.80 -31.50
C ASN A 569 -3.25 -5.39 -30.32
N ASN A 570 -3.40 -6.12 -29.22
CA ASN A 570 -2.65 -5.95 -27.98
C ASN A 570 -1.81 -7.21 -27.71
N PHE A 571 -0.50 -7.04 -27.65
CA PHE A 571 0.43 -8.09 -27.29
C PHE A 571 0.99 -7.86 -25.89
N TRP A 572 1.12 -8.92 -25.08
CA TRP A 572 1.58 -8.80 -23.69
C TRP A 572 2.35 -10.04 -23.26
N GLN A 573 3.57 -9.86 -22.76
CA GLN A 573 4.37 -10.95 -22.17
C GLN A 573 4.53 -12.20 -23.06
N ASN A 574 4.45 -12.07 -24.38
CA ASN A 574 4.78 -13.16 -25.29
C ASN A 574 6.31 -13.25 -25.43
N LYS A 575 6.87 -14.44 -25.72
CA LYS A 575 8.30 -14.54 -26.06
C LYS A 575 8.57 -13.90 -27.43
N VAL A 576 7.67 -14.12 -28.39
CA VAL A 576 7.67 -13.47 -29.71
C VAL A 576 6.26 -12.98 -30.03
N ASN A 577 6.12 -11.72 -30.42
CA ASN A 577 4.82 -11.15 -30.78
C ASN A 577 4.41 -11.59 -32.19
N ILE A 578 5.27 -11.37 -33.18
CA ILE A 578 4.99 -11.79 -34.57
C ILE A 578 6.27 -12.33 -35.20
N LYS A 579 6.15 -13.51 -35.80
CA LYS A 579 7.19 -14.14 -36.63
C LYS A 579 6.64 -14.29 -38.04
N SER A 580 7.33 -13.71 -39.04
CA SER A 580 6.87 -13.72 -40.43
C SER A 580 7.95 -14.20 -41.39
N ASN A 581 7.62 -15.20 -42.21
CA ASN A 581 8.46 -15.69 -43.32
C ASN A 581 8.26 -14.86 -44.61
N ILE A 582 7.19 -14.06 -44.67
CA ILE A 582 6.90 -13.14 -45.77
C ILE A 582 7.17 -11.68 -45.36
N PRO A 583 7.43 -10.77 -46.32
CA PRO A 583 7.42 -9.33 -46.04
C PRO A 583 6.06 -8.89 -45.49
N LEU A 584 6.06 -8.18 -44.36
CA LEU A 584 4.84 -7.76 -43.67
C LEU A 584 4.92 -6.29 -43.28
N THR A 585 3.86 -5.54 -43.53
CA THR A 585 3.72 -4.17 -43.05
C THR A 585 2.68 -4.11 -41.92
N LEU A 586 3.09 -3.62 -40.75
CA LEU A 586 2.23 -3.49 -39.57
C LEU A 586 1.86 -2.03 -39.30
N LYS A 587 0.62 -1.83 -38.83
CA LYS A 587 0.08 -0.55 -38.40
C LYS A 587 -0.78 -0.71 -37.15
N ALA A 588 -0.80 0.32 -36.31
CA ALA A 588 -1.74 0.47 -35.22
C ALA A 588 -1.87 -0.75 -34.28
N ASN A 589 -0.78 -1.44 -33.96
CA ASN A 589 -0.77 -2.49 -32.91
C ASN A 589 -0.02 -2.02 -31.67
N TYR A 590 -0.43 -2.47 -30.48
CA TYR A 590 0.32 -2.30 -29.24
C TYR A 590 1.16 -3.55 -28.96
N PHE A 591 2.48 -3.44 -29.05
CA PHE A 591 3.40 -4.59 -28.93
C PHE A 591 3.81 -4.90 -27.48
N GLY A 592 3.04 -4.47 -26.49
CA GLY A 592 3.35 -4.65 -25.06
C GLY A 592 4.30 -3.58 -24.49
N THR A 593 4.74 -2.66 -25.34
CA THR A 593 5.67 -1.58 -25.00
C THR A 593 5.51 -0.41 -25.98
N LYS A 594 5.94 0.77 -25.55
CA LYS A 594 6.06 1.97 -26.40
C LYS A 594 7.45 2.12 -27.04
N GLU A 595 8.34 1.17 -26.78
CA GLU A 595 9.75 1.18 -27.15
C GLU A 595 9.95 0.28 -28.38
N PRO A 596 10.17 0.84 -29.58
CA PRO A 596 10.26 0.07 -30.83
C PRO A 596 11.32 -1.02 -30.81
N GLY A 597 12.40 -0.81 -30.06
CA GLY A 597 13.46 -1.79 -29.84
C GLY A 597 13.04 -3.10 -29.17
N ASN A 598 11.86 -3.09 -28.55
CA ASN A 598 11.32 -4.16 -27.69
C ASN A 598 10.00 -4.73 -28.24
N PHE A 599 9.70 -4.55 -29.53
CA PHE A 599 8.45 -5.07 -30.14
C PHE A 599 8.41 -6.58 -30.34
N LEU A 600 9.52 -7.30 -30.16
CA LEU A 600 9.61 -8.77 -30.26
C LEU A 600 9.10 -9.32 -31.62
N LEU A 601 9.63 -8.74 -32.70
CA LEU A 601 9.27 -9.09 -34.08
C LEU A 601 10.42 -9.83 -34.76
N ILE A 602 10.11 -10.90 -35.50
CA ILE A 602 11.10 -11.73 -36.23
C ILE A 602 10.70 -11.83 -37.70
N GLY A 603 11.65 -11.56 -38.60
CA GLY A 603 11.45 -11.63 -40.06
C GLY A 603 11.50 -10.27 -40.74
N LYS A 604 11.10 -10.23 -42.02
CA LYS A 604 11.07 -8.99 -42.81
C LYS A 604 9.80 -8.19 -42.49
N ILE A 605 9.75 -7.60 -41.30
CA ILE A 605 8.59 -6.86 -40.80
C ILE A 605 8.89 -5.36 -40.75
N GLU A 606 8.10 -4.57 -41.49
CA GLU A 606 8.12 -3.11 -41.45
C GLU A 606 6.96 -2.62 -40.56
N VAL A 607 7.27 -1.87 -39.50
CA VAL A 607 6.26 -1.22 -38.66
C VAL A 607 6.12 0.23 -39.10
N LYS A 608 5.01 0.58 -39.76
CA LYS A 608 4.73 1.97 -40.18
C LYS A 608 4.21 2.82 -39.01
N SER A 609 3.42 2.20 -38.15
CA SER A 609 2.87 2.85 -36.95
C SER A 609 2.58 1.82 -35.87
N PHE A 610 2.52 2.28 -34.62
CA PHE A 610 2.19 1.46 -33.46
C PHE A 610 1.32 2.26 -32.48
N LEU A 611 0.65 1.57 -31.57
CA LEU A 611 -0.12 2.21 -30.50
C LEU A 611 0.79 2.45 -29.29
N ASN A 612 0.72 3.62 -28.67
CA ASN A 612 1.52 3.96 -27.49
C ASN A 612 0.99 3.38 -26.16
N ALA A 613 -0.22 2.84 -26.16
CA ALA A 613 -0.87 2.13 -25.06
C ALA A 613 -1.80 1.05 -25.65
N PRO A 614 -2.34 0.11 -24.85
CA PRO A 614 -3.26 -0.90 -25.35
C PRO A 614 -4.47 -0.29 -26.07
N TYR A 615 -4.91 -0.91 -27.17
CA TYR A 615 -6.19 -0.63 -27.83
C TYR A 615 -7.35 -0.97 -26.87
N PRO A 616 -8.44 -0.16 -26.83
CA PRO A 616 -8.72 1.03 -27.66
C PRO A 616 -8.16 2.35 -27.12
N GLN A 617 -7.47 2.37 -25.98
CA GLN A 617 -7.02 3.61 -25.35
C GLN A 617 -5.74 4.19 -25.98
N GLY A 618 -4.99 3.37 -26.70
CA GLY A 618 -3.75 3.76 -27.36
C GLY A 618 -3.95 4.72 -28.54
N GLU A 619 -3.11 5.73 -28.61
CA GLU A 619 -2.98 6.60 -29.78
C GLU A 619 -1.98 5.99 -30.77
N GLU A 620 -2.31 6.05 -32.06
CA GLU A 620 -1.40 5.65 -33.13
C GLU A 620 -0.26 6.67 -33.28
N LYS A 621 0.97 6.17 -33.32
CA LYS A 621 2.19 6.93 -33.55
C LYS A 621 2.90 6.38 -34.78
N GLU A 622 3.26 7.26 -35.71
CA GLU A 622 4.14 6.92 -36.81
C GLU A 622 5.52 6.55 -36.29
N LEU A 623 6.12 5.52 -36.89
CA LEU A 623 7.48 5.12 -36.58
C LEU A 623 8.42 5.65 -37.67
N ASP A 624 9.30 6.58 -37.30
CA ASP A 624 10.42 7.02 -38.13
C ASP A 624 11.74 6.48 -37.54
N PRO A 625 12.25 5.34 -38.06
CA PRO A 625 13.47 4.73 -37.57
C PRO A 625 14.67 5.67 -37.57
N LYS A 626 14.84 6.49 -38.62
CA LYS A 626 16.00 7.38 -38.76
C LYS A 626 16.01 8.46 -37.69
N LYS A 627 14.84 9.03 -37.39
CA LYS A 627 14.69 10.04 -36.35
C LYS A 627 14.93 9.47 -34.95
N LEU A 628 14.43 8.27 -34.67
CA LEU A 628 14.62 7.59 -33.38
C LEU A 628 16.06 7.17 -33.16
N GLU A 629 16.72 6.66 -34.19
CA GLU A 629 18.14 6.30 -34.16
C GLU A 629 18.99 7.52 -33.80
N LYS A 630 18.80 8.65 -34.51
CA LYS A 630 19.50 9.91 -34.21
C LYS A 630 19.24 10.43 -32.79
N LEU A 631 18.03 10.25 -32.27
CA LEU A 631 17.69 10.64 -30.90
C LEU A 631 18.39 9.73 -29.87
N ALA A 632 18.40 8.42 -30.10
CA ALA A 632 19.10 7.47 -29.24
C ALA A 632 20.61 7.72 -29.22
N GLU A 633 21.20 8.07 -30.36
CA GLU A 633 22.60 8.49 -30.46
C GLU A 633 22.89 9.72 -29.60
N SER A 634 22.07 10.77 -29.71
CA SER A 634 22.24 11.98 -28.89
C SER A 634 22.11 11.70 -27.38
N LEU A 635 21.19 10.81 -26.98
CA LEU A 635 21.06 10.39 -25.59
C LEU A 635 22.28 9.59 -25.11
N ARG A 636 22.79 8.69 -25.96
CA ARG A 636 23.99 7.91 -25.70
C ARG A 636 25.19 8.81 -25.49
N GLU A 637 25.43 9.78 -26.37
CA GLU A 637 26.54 10.73 -26.24
C GLU A 637 26.50 11.50 -24.90
N LYS A 638 25.31 11.98 -24.50
CA LYS A 638 25.12 12.63 -23.20
C LYS A 638 25.40 11.69 -22.04
N GLY A 639 24.94 10.44 -22.14
CA GLY A 639 25.20 9.39 -21.15
C GLY A 639 26.69 9.07 -20.99
N ILE A 640 27.42 8.96 -22.12
CA ILE A 640 28.87 8.76 -22.14
C ILE A 640 29.59 9.94 -21.48
N ASN A 641 29.17 11.18 -21.76
CA ASN A 641 29.75 12.38 -21.13
C ASN A 641 29.51 12.39 -19.61
N ALA A 642 28.32 11.99 -19.15
CA ALA A 642 28.04 11.85 -17.72
C ALA A 642 28.90 10.76 -17.06
N LEU A 643 29.08 9.61 -17.73
CA LEU A 643 29.96 8.53 -17.28
C LEU A 643 31.41 9.02 -17.11
N ASN A 644 31.93 9.74 -18.11
CA ASN A 644 33.29 10.29 -18.09
C ASN A 644 33.51 11.32 -16.96
N LYS A 645 32.43 11.97 -16.49
CA LYS A 645 32.46 12.91 -15.35
C LYS A 645 32.28 12.22 -13.98
N GLY A 646 32.12 10.89 -13.95
CA GLY A 646 31.86 10.13 -12.72
C GLY A 646 30.40 10.23 -12.22
N ASN A 647 29.49 10.79 -13.01
CA ASN A 647 28.07 10.91 -12.66
C ASN A 647 27.31 9.63 -13.04
N TYR A 648 27.59 8.52 -12.37
CA TYR A 648 27.10 7.18 -12.77
C TYR A 648 25.58 7.05 -12.77
N GLY A 649 24.87 7.67 -11.83
CA GLY A 649 23.39 7.65 -11.81
C GLY A 649 22.79 8.34 -13.04
N GLN A 650 23.31 9.52 -13.41
CA GLN A 650 22.87 10.25 -14.61
C GLN A 650 23.25 9.51 -15.90
N ALA A 651 24.44 8.90 -15.94
CA ALA A 651 24.86 8.07 -17.06
C ALA A 651 23.91 6.89 -17.27
N TYR A 652 23.52 6.20 -16.19
CA TYR A 652 22.58 5.09 -16.24
C TYR A 652 21.24 5.53 -16.81
N GLU A 653 20.64 6.61 -16.29
CA GLU A 653 19.35 7.11 -16.79
C GLU A 653 19.38 7.45 -18.29
N LEU A 654 20.44 8.14 -18.75
CA LEU A 654 20.56 8.55 -20.15
C LEU A 654 20.81 7.38 -21.10
N LEU A 655 21.67 6.44 -20.71
CA LEU A 655 22.00 5.25 -21.50
C LEU A 655 20.82 4.27 -21.54
N GLU A 656 20.11 4.08 -20.43
CA GLU A 656 18.88 3.28 -20.42
C GLU A 656 17.82 3.91 -21.32
N LYS A 657 17.64 5.23 -21.26
CA LYS A 657 16.72 5.95 -22.15
C LYS A 657 17.12 5.85 -23.61
N SER A 658 18.43 5.92 -23.93
CA SER A 658 18.94 5.70 -25.28
C SER A 658 18.57 4.30 -25.77
N LEU A 659 18.84 3.28 -24.96
CA LEU A 659 18.59 1.88 -25.30
C LEU A 659 17.11 1.62 -25.58
N LYS A 660 16.23 2.16 -24.73
CA LYS A 660 14.77 2.11 -24.87
C LYS A 660 14.26 2.84 -26.12
N THR A 661 14.95 3.89 -26.54
CA THR A 661 14.58 4.68 -27.73
C THR A 661 14.92 3.93 -29.01
N TRP A 662 16.16 3.48 -29.14
CA TRP A 662 16.65 2.67 -30.25
C TRP A 662 17.86 1.84 -29.80
N PRO A 663 17.74 0.51 -29.74
CA PRO A 663 18.84 -0.33 -29.28
C PRO A 663 20.02 -0.29 -30.25
N GLN A 664 21.16 0.18 -29.76
CA GLN A 664 22.44 0.18 -30.48
C GLN A 664 23.48 -0.58 -29.67
N LYS A 665 24.37 -1.30 -30.35
CA LYS A 665 25.43 -2.11 -29.72
C LYS A 665 26.30 -1.31 -28.73
N ASP A 666 26.62 -0.07 -29.08
CA ASP A 666 27.47 0.79 -28.27
C ASP A 666 26.76 1.21 -26.97
N THR A 667 25.44 1.41 -26.99
CA THR A 667 24.67 1.74 -25.79
C THR A 667 24.78 0.62 -24.75
N TYR A 668 24.70 -0.65 -25.17
CA TYR A 668 24.90 -1.79 -24.27
C TYR A 668 26.30 -1.78 -23.64
N ILE A 669 27.35 -1.51 -24.43
CA ILE A 669 28.73 -1.47 -23.93
C ILE A 669 28.88 -0.43 -22.82
N TYR A 670 28.39 0.79 -23.02
CA TYR A 670 28.47 1.86 -22.02
C TYR A 670 27.55 1.63 -20.81
N LEU A 671 26.40 0.99 -21.01
CA LEU A 671 25.51 0.63 -19.92
C LEU A 671 26.13 -0.45 -19.02
N ILE A 672 26.84 -1.44 -19.61
CA ILE A 672 27.62 -2.45 -18.87
C ILE A 672 28.71 -1.78 -18.03
N TYR A 673 29.47 -0.84 -18.59
CA TYR A 673 30.46 -0.07 -17.82
C TYR A 673 29.82 0.71 -16.65
N THR A 674 28.70 1.36 -16.91
CA THR A 674 28.01 2.18 -15.91
C THR A 674 27.46 1.33 -14.75
N LEU A 675 26.81 0.20 -15.07
CA LEU A 675 26.26 -0.72 -14.07
C LEU A 675 27.37 -1.42 -13.26
N SER A 676 28.49 -1.76 -13.91
CA SER A 676 29.69 -2.28 -13.25
C SER A 676 30.24 -1.29 -12.23
N ALA A 677 30.30 0.00 -12.56
CA ALA A 677 30.70 1.06 -11.62
C ALA A 677 29.71 1.31 -10.48
N LEU A 678 28.40 1.09 -10.70
CA LEU A 678 27.36 1.23 -9.68
C LEU A 678 27.26 0.03 -8.73
N GLY A 679 27.88 -1.12 -9.05
CA GLY A 679 27.74 -2.34 -8.27
C GLY A 679 26.37 -3.01 -8.36
N GLU A 680 25.60 -2.73 -9.43
CA GLU A 680 24.25 -3.25 -9.65
C GLU A 680 24.28 -4.63 -10.34
N ASP A 681 24.80 -5.64 -9.63
CA ASP A 681 25.12 -6.98 -10.18
C ASP A 681 23.95 -7.68 -10.90
N VAL A 682 22.75 -7.62 -10.32
CA VAL A 682 21.56 -8.29 -10.89
C VAL A 682 21.22 -7.71 -12.27
N LYS A 683 21.15 -6.37 -12.37
CA LYS A 683 20.84 -5.67 -13.62
C LYS A 683 21.95 -5.84 -14.64
N LEU A 684 23.21 -5.81 -14.19
CA LEU A 684 24.37 -5.99 -15.05
C LEU A 684 24.36 -7.35 -15.75
N LYS A 685 24.08 -8.43 -15.01
CA LYS A 685 23.97 -9.78 -15.60
C LYS A 685 22.87 -9.86 -16.66
N GLN A 686 21.70 -9.26 -16.39
CA GLN A 686 20.60 -9.21 -17.35
C GLN A 686 20.98 -8.45 -18.63
N ILE A 687 21.60 -7.28 -18.50
CA ILE A 687 22.04 -6.48 -19.64
C ILE A 687 23.14 -7.19 -20.44
N ILE A 688 24.06 -7.89 -19.79
CA ILE A 688 25.09 -8.70 -20.48
C ILE A 688 24.44 -9.81 -21.31
N GLU A 689 23.47 -10.53 -20.75
CA GLU A 689 22.77 -11.60 -21.45
C GLU A 689 21.98 -11.07 -22.65
N GLU A 690 21.23 -9.98 -22.46
CA GLU A 690 20.49 -9.31 -23.53
C GLU A 690 21.42 -8.86 -24.67
N ALA A 691 22.55 -8.23 -24.31
CA ALA A 691 23.53 -7.74 -25.27
C ALA A 691 24.18 -8.87 -26.08
N LEU A 692 24.50 -10.00 -25.44
CA LEU A 692 25.07 -11.17 -26.10
C LEU A 692 24.06 -11.90 -27.00
N ASN A 693 22.78 -11.92 -26.63
CA ASN A 693 21.72 -12.49 -27.46
C ASN A 693 21.46 -11.64 -28.72
N LYS A 694 21.49 -10.31 -28.57
CA LYS A 694 21.20 -9.37 -29.66
C LYS A 694 22.40 -9.12 -30.59
N TYR A 695 23.61 -9.10 -30.05
CA TYR A 695 24.86 -8.88 -30.79
C TYR A 695 25.88 -10.00 -30.52
N PRO A 696 25.56 -11.25 -30.91
CA PRO A 696 26.38 -12.42 -30.58
C PRO A 696 27.80 -12.38 -31.15
N TYR A 697 28.06 -11.53 -32.15
CA TYR A 697 29.35 -11.40 -32.82
C TYR A 697 30.19 -10.18 -32.34
N GLU A 698 29.69 -9.38 -31.41
CA GLU A 698 30.39 -8.18 -30.95
C GLU A 698 31.39 -8.50 -29.82
N THR A 699 32.65 -8.69 -30.21
CA THR A 699 33.75 -9.11 -29.32
C THR A 699 33.96 -8.20 -28.11
N LYS A 700 33.64 -6.90 -28.22
CA LYS A 700 33.79 -5.95 -27.12
C LYS A 700 32.90 -6.29 -25.92
N ILE A 701 31.70 -6.81 -26.17
CA ILE A 701 30.74 -7.21 -25.12
C ILE A 701 31.29 -8.42 -24.35
N TYR A 702 31.94 -9.37 -25.03
CA TYR A 702 32.62 -10.48 -24.36
C TYR A 702 33.78 -10.00 -23.48
N GLN A 703 34.62 -9.10 -23.97
CA GLN A 703 35.76 -8.56 -23.20
C GLN A 703 35.34 -7.93 -21.87
N ILE A 704 34.34 -7.05 -21.90
CA ILE A 704 33.88 -6.33 -20.71
C ILE A 704 33.15 -7.26 -19.74
N SER A 705 32.39 -8.23 -20.25
CA SER A 705 31.70 -9.23 -19.44
C SER A 705 32.69 -10.14 -18.70
N VAL A 706 33.74 -10.60 -19.38
CA VAL A 706 34.79 -11.43 -18.76
C VAL A 706 35.50 -10.67 -17.64
N ARG A 707 35.83 -9.37 -17.83
CA ARG A 707 36.42 -8.54 -16.77
C ARG A 707 35.52 -8.46 -15.55
N TYR A 708 34.23 -8.24 -15.74
CA TYR A 708 33.26 -8.17 -14.66
C TYR A 708 33.19 -9.49 -13.86
N TYR A 709 33.07 -10.63 -14.54
CA TYR A 709 33.00 -11.93 -13.88
C TYR A 709 34.31 -12.29 -13.15
N LEU A 710 35.47 -11.87 -13.69
CA LEU A 710 36.74 -12.00 -12.99
C LEU A 710 36.80 -11.15 -11.71
N GLN A 711 36.37 -9.88 -11.77
CA GLN A 711 36.36 -8.96 -10.62
C GLN A 711 35.41 -9.43 -9.51
N THR A 712 34.32 -10.09 -9.86
CA THR A 712 33.34 -10.63 -8.91
C THR A 712 33.60 -12.08 -8.52
N ASN A 713 34.80 -12.61 -8.82
CA ASN A 713 35.27 -13.97 -8.50
C ASN A 713 34.38 -15.10 -9.07
N GLN A 714 33.66 -14.85 -10.17
CA GLN A 714 32.85 -15.82 -10.91
C GLN A 714 33.66 -16.44 -12.07
N LYS A 715 34.72 -17.18 -11.73
CA LYS A 715 35.72 -17.66 -12.70
C LYS A 715 35.17 -18.58 -13.79
N GLU A 716 34.21 -19.46 -13.47
CA GLU A 716 33.63 -20.38 -14.46
C GLU A 716 32.88 -19.64 -15.58
N GLU A 717 32.13 -18.61 -15.21
CA GLU A 717 31.38 -17.82 -16.19
C GLU A 717 32.33 -16.95 -17.03
N ALA A 718 33.37 -16.39 -16.40
CA ALA A 718 34.46 -15.72 -17.12
C ALA A 718 35.13 -16.67 -18.13
N LYS A 719 35.39 -17.92 -17.77
CA LYS A 719 35.97 -18.96 -18.65
C LYS A 719 35.07 -19.29 -19.83
N ARG A 720 33.78 -19.48 -19.58
CA ARG A 720 32.78 -19.78 -20.60
C ARG A 720 32.70 -18.67 -21.65
N LEU A 721 32.60 -17.42 -21.20
CA LEU A 721 32.52 -16.27 -22.09
C LEU A 721 33.84 -15.98 -22.80
N LEU A 722 34.98 -16.12 -22.12
CA LEU A 722 36.30 -15.94 -22.72
C LEU A 722 36.55 -16.94 -23.87
N LYS A 723 36.20 -18.21 -23.66
CA LYS A 723 36.30 -19.25 -24.71
C LYS A 723 35.42 -18.92 -25.92
N LYS A 724 34.19 -18.44 -25.70
CA LYS A 724 33.32 -17.98 -26.79
C LYS A 724 33.90 -16.78 -27.52
N GLY A 725 34.40 -15.78 -26.79
CA GLY A 725 35.01 -14.58 -27.36
C GLY A 725 36.24 -14.88 -28.20
N LEU A 726 37.16 -15.73 -27.72
CA LEU A 726 38.34 -16.16 -28.47
C LEU A 726 37.99 -17.04 -29.68
N LYS A 727 36.89 -17.80 -29.62
CA LYS A 727 36.40 -18.52 -30.81
C LYS A 727 35.94 -17.56 -31.91
N LEU A 728 35.37 -16.42 -31.55
CA LEU A 728 34.92 -15.39 -32.50
C LEU A 728 36.09 -14.57 -33.05
N ASN A 729 37.08 -14.24 -32.22
CA ASN A 729 38.27 -13.51 -32.61
C ASN A 729 39.51 -14.04 -31.87
N PRO A 730 40.20 -15.04 -32.45
CA PRO A 730 41.30 -15.76 -31.79
C PRO A 730 42.47 -14.88 -31.37
N ASN A 731 42.85 -13.89 -32.17
CA ASN A 731 44.05 -13.06 -31.96
C ASN A 731 43.73 -11.75 -31.23
N ASN A 732 42.70 -11.73 -30.37
CA ASN A 732 42.28 -10.52 -29.69
C ASN A 732 43.15 -10.27 -28.44
N PRO A 733 44.05 -9.26 -28.43
CA PRO A 733 45.06 -9.12 -27.38
C PRO A 733 44.46 -8.90 -25.99
N SER A 734 43.29 -8.26 -25.93
CA SER A 734 42.59 -8.03 -24.66
C SER A 734 42.00 -9.31 -24.07
N LEU A 735 41.45 -10.20 -24.91
CA LEU A 735 40.92 -11.48 -24.45
C LEU A 735 42.06 -12.44 -24.09
N GLU A 736 43.10 -12.50 -24.91
CA GLU A 736 44.30 -13.32 -24.63
C GLU A 736 44.95 -12.96 -23.29
N ALA A 737 45.10 -11.66 -23.00
CA ALA A 737 45.64 -11.20 -21.72
C ALA A 737 44.82 -11.64 -20.48
N MET A 738 43.56 -12.06 -20.66
CA MET A 738 42.71 -12.56 -19.57
C MET A 738 42.80 -14.08 -19.37
N LEU A 739 43.38 -14.84 -20.31
CA LEU A 739 43.58 -16.29 -20.19
C LEU A 739 44.25 -16.71 -18.86
N PRO A 740 45.39 -16.14 -18.45
CA PRO A 740 46.06 -16.54 -17.21
C PRO A 740 45.24 -16.21 -15.95
N LEU A 741 44.36 -15.20 -16.00
CA LEU A 741 43.52 -14.79 -14.87
C LEU A 741 42.38 -15.77 -14.59
N VAL A 742 41.95 -16.50 -15.62
CA VAL A 742 40.85 -17.47 -15.53
C VAL A 742 41.37 -18.87 -15.21
N GLN A 743 42.61 -19.21 -15.61
CA GLN A 743 43.16 -20.56 -15.47
C GLN A 743 43.77 -20.85 -14.09
N GLY A 744 44.18 -19.84 -13.32
CA GLY A 744 44.80 -20.02 -11.99
C GLY A 744 46.22 -20.61 -12.08
N LYS A 745 47.10 -20.28 -11.11
CA LYS A 745 48.33 -21.07 -10.93
C LYS A 745 47.92 -22.44 -10.38
N GLU A 746 48.37 -23.51 -11.02
CA GLU A 746 48.52 -24.78 -10.33
C GLU A 746 49.54 -24.55 -9.21
N GLU A 747 49.07 -24.55 -7.96
CA GLU A 747 49.91 -24.76 -6.77
C GLU A 747 49.81 -26.22 -6.34
#